data_AF-A0A428PKC9-F1
#
_entry.id   AF-A0A428PKC9-F1
#
_cell.length_a   1.000
_cell.length_b   1.000
_cell.length_c   1.000
_cell.angle_alpha   90.00
_cell.angle_beta   90.00
_cell.angle_gamma   90.00
#
_symmetry.space_group_name_H-M   'P 1'
#
loop_
_entity.id
_entity.type
_entity.pdbx_description
1 polymer ?
#
loop_
_entity_poly.entity_id
_entity_poly.type
_entity_poly.pdbx_seq_one_letter_code
_entity_poly.pdbx_strand_id
1 'polypeptide(L)'
;MVLKAQAPLDASGEFDVEHVIKNASVSEKISLLSGRDFWHTAPLPRFNVPSIRVSDGPNGVRGTKFIDGVPAACLPCGTGLAATWDQDLLYQAGILIGNECKAKGAHCWLGPTVCIQRSPLGGRGFESMAEDPYATGKLAAAYIKGVQSTGVVSVIKHWLANDQEHERVGVNVVVSERVLREIHMLPFQIALRDAAPGAVMSCYNKSMGSTSPKFGTYSTAEALNAGLDLEMPGPTRQRGQLLDLAVSTRKVSRTTIDTRARNVLEFVQRCNTVVVAAEEGGRDFPEDRQLNRQLAGDSVILLKNEGGLLPLKHPFKSIALIGPNMKNTSFCGGGSAHLQPYYTVSPFKGIVDQLPSDVDVRYEIGASASGWNTLLQASDVMTPDGNPGLRIRFYREPPTVPDREVIDESLLPESSWQLMGYSHPKLEKLFYAEVEGDFVGKATGPFEFGLAVYGSARLYVDGQLLIDNTAVQRGGTFFFGKGTLEEKAEMHIIQGQKYRIKVEYESAPSSKLVKPGVVNFGGGAGRLGLVRVIDPDASIRAAVDAATQSDVAILCVGLTRDQESEGFDRQHMELPGFLPRLVSAVLDAAPDTIVVSQSGTPFNMLPWAERTKTHLHACMGGKETGNGIADVIFGKICPSGKLPLSFPRRIEDTPTYLNFGSERGRVIYGEDIYVGYRYYEKVDRGVLYHFGHGLSYTTFTYSNLTVTSLHVNLEVTNSGTVAGAEAVQLYIAADPTTSSIAKPEKELKGFKKAKFNSSPDDITLSDIQIGPPTVMEARTELELENGTLPAATSTEKEEQSGSSQSDTSPIDWDGPDDPEMPLNWPKSKRWINTMAVSTLTLLTPFASSMIAPAVQLIMDDMGETNRNLGSFSVSIYLLGYAFGPLFLAPLSELYGRLPVYHICMFLFLLTNVACALSVKMPMFIVFRLLTGLVGACPLTLGPASVADCFRQEERGRAMAIWNMPVLLGPSLGPTVGAYVSRSLGWRWNFWLLVIMKETHPPTLQKKKQKKLQKLHGTQQGSSPLTSDTTNQLLKKSLARPLKMLFLSPIIFGLSLLTAIAYGTLYLLFTTVSEVFQTRYGIVTNVGLVYLGFGSGQIVGLFLFGLVSDPILKRLASKGEGMKPEYRLPLMIPCSAIIPIGLLVYGWTAQFRVFWFVPVIGTFLIGFGMITVFSSVSTCLVDAFPVYAASATAANTVLRSVGGALLPLAGPKMYEALGQGWGNTLLAGLSLGMIGMIIMAYKCGERLRTKVEY
;
A
#
# COMPACT_ATOMS: atom_id res chain seq x y z
N MET A 1 61.17 19.94 6.28
CA MET A 1 61.18 20.34 4.86
C MET A 1 61.01 19.11 3.98
N VAL A 2 59.77 18.69 3.73
CA VAL A 2 59.31 18.00 2.51
C VAL A 2 57.87 18.46 2.34
N LEU A 3 57.72 19.51 1.52
CA LEU A 3 56.44 20.00 1.02
C LEU A 3 55.76 18.87 0.24
N LYS A 4 54.66 18.33 0.75
CA LYS A 4 53.74 17.52 -0.05
C LYS A 4 52.74 18.47 -0.69
N ALA A 5 52.76 18.49 -2.02
CA ALA A 5 52.02 19.34 -2.91
C ALA A 5 50.55 19.51 -2.48
N GLN A 6 50.14 20.78 -2.34
CA GLN A 6 48.74 21.16 -2.49
C GLN A 6 48.27 20.67 -3.86
N ALA A 7 47.08 20.08 -3.89
CA ALA A 7 46.38 19.73 -5.12
C ALA A 7 46.32 20.98 -6.03
N PRO A 8 46.28 20.82 -7.36
CA PRO A 8 46.11 21.96 -8.24
C PRO A 8 44.76 22.60 -7.90
N LEU A 9 44.82 23.77 -7.26
CA LEU A 9 43.69 24.67 -7.17
C LEU A 9 43.43 25.15 -8.60
N ASP A 10 42.22 24.96 -9.10
CA ASP A 10 41.77 25.82 -10.18
C ASP A 10 41.75 27.27 -9.66
N ALA A 11 41.82 28.23 -10.58
CA ALA A 11 41.87 29.65 -10.21
C ALA A 11 40.55 30.17 -9.58
N SER A 12 39.56 29.30 -9.32
CA SER A 12 38.23 29.60 -8.79
C SER A 12 37.98 29.11 -7.36
N GLY A 13 38.83 28.26 -6.79
CA GLY A 13 38.60 27.68 -5.46
C GLY A 13 37.52 26.58 -5.42
N GLU A 14 37.13 26.05 -6.57
CA GLU A 14 36.19 24.92 -6.69
C GLU A 14 36.92 23.57 -6.62
N PHE A 15 36.20 22.49 -6.28
CA PHE A 15 36.74 21.13 -6.28
C PHE A 15 36.54 20.45 -7.64
N ASP A 16 37.55 19.73 -8.13
CA ASP A 16 37.45 18.97 -9.38
C ASP A 16 36.81 17.58 -9.15
N VAL A 17 35.63 17.36 -9.73
CA VAL A 17 34.85 16.12 -9.58
C VAL A 17 35.64 14.87 -9.97
N GLU A 18 36.39 14.90 -11.08
CA GLU A 18 37.16 13.75 -11.56
C GLU A 18 38.37 13.48 -10.67
N HIS A 19 39.00 14.54 -10.14
CA HIS A 19 40.05 14.43 -9.15
C HIS A 19 39.54 13.76 -7.87
N VAL A 20 38.37 14.15 -7.37
CA VAL A 20 37.77 13.51 -6.19
C VAL A 20 37.46 12.04 -6.48
N ILE A 21 36.81 11.73 -7.60
CA ILE A 21 36.49 10.33 -7.93
C ILE A 21 37.74 9.48 -8.11
N LYS A 22 38.82 10.00 -8.68
CA LYS A 22 40.06 9.24 -8.85
C LYS A 22 40.82 9.00 -7.53
N ASN A 23 40.78 9.96 -6.60
CA ASN A 23 41.66 9.96 -5.42
C ASN A 23 40.95 9.70 -4.09
N ALA A 24 39.62 9.76 -4.03
CA ALA A 24 38.84 9.41 -2.86
C ALA A 24 38.83 7.88 -2.64
N SER A 25 38.99 7.48 -1.39
CA SER A 25 38.81 6.11 -0.95
C SER A 25 37.35 5.67 -1.16
N VAL A 26 37.12 4.35 -1.17
CA VAL A 26 35.76 3.80 -1.27
C VAL A 26 34.88 4.29 -0.13
N SER A 27 35.42 4.38 1.10
CA SER A 27 34.67 4.90 2.26
C SER A 27 34.30 6.38 2.11
N GLU A 28 35.20 7.22 1.60
CA GLU A 28 34.89 8.63 1.32
C GLU A 28 33.79 8.75 0.27
N LYS A 29 33.87 7.97 -0.82
CA LYS A 29 32.82 7.93 -1.84
C LYS A 29 31.49 7.46 -1.29
N ILE A 30 31.50 6.41 -0.46
CA ILE A 30 30.30 5.90 0.22
C ILE A 30 29.66 6.98 1.10
N SER A 31 30.45 7.77 1.82
CA SER A 31 29.92 8.83 2.68
C SER A 31 29.15 9.92 1.92
N LEU A 32 29.54 10.22 0.67
CA LEU A 32 28.82 11.15 -0.20
C LEU A 32 27.42 10.67 -0.57
N LEU A 33 27.17 9.35 -0.56
CA LEU A 33 25.92 8.76 -1.04
C LEU A 33 24.78 8.88 -0.02
N SER A 34 24.97 9.57 1.10
CA SER A 34 23.94 9.83 2.09
C SER A 34 24.10 11.20 2.75
N GLY A 35 23.00 11.79 3.19
CA GLY A 35 23.03 12.97 4.05
C GLY A 35 23.78 12.70 5.36
N ARG A 36 24.39 13.74 5.92
CA ARG A 36 24.98 13.69 7.27
C ARG A 36 23.91 13.83 8.36
N ASP A 37 22.89 14.61 8.06
CA ASP A 37 21.75 14.94 8.93
C ASP A 37 20.48 15.09 8.06
N PHE A 38 19.42 15.68 8.62
CA PHE A 38 18.15 15.85 7.91
C PHE A 38 18.22 16.72 6.65
N TRP A 39 19.13 17.68 6.62
CA TRP A 39 19.11 18.80 5.66
C TRP A 39 20.43 18.98 4.92
N HIS A 40 21.47 18.23 5.27
CA HIS A 40 22.81 18.46 4.74
C HIS A 40 23.42 17.22 4.09
N THR A 41 24.06 17.43 2.93
CA THR A 41 24.93 16.41 2.31
C THR A 41 26.21 16.23 3.12
N ALA A 42 26.88 15.08 2.97
CA ALA A 42 28.18 14.85 3.60
C ALA A 42 29.29 15.68 2.92
N PRO A 43 30.15 16.38 3.68
CA PRO A 43 31.33 17.06 3.13
C PRO A 43 32.52 16.11 2.98
N LEU A 44 33.47 16.45 2.09
CA LEU A 44 34.82 15.85 2.05
C LEU A 44 35.90 16.96 2.13
N PRO A 45 36.29 17.37 3.35
CA PRO A 45 37.24 18.48 3.54
C PRO A 45 38.60 18.28 2.86
N ARG A 46 39.10 17.05 2.76
CA ARG A 46 40.36 16.72 2.07
C ARG A 46 40.38 17.15 0.61
N PHE A 47 39.20 17.22 0.00
CA PHE A 47 38.99 17.56 -1.40
C PHE A 47 38.28 18.90 -1.58
N ASN A 48 38.12 19.69 -0.53
CA ASN A 48 37.34 20.93 -0.54
C ASN A 48 35.87 20.74 -0.98
N VAL A 49 35.28 19.55 -0.82
CA VAL A 49 33.86 19.32 -1.11
C VAL A 49 33.03 19.83 0.07
N PRO A 50 32.20 20.88 -0.11
CA PRO A 50 31.40 21.45 0.96
C PRO A 50 30.15 20.59 1.25
N SER A 51 29.49 20.92 2.35
CA SER A 51 28.18 20.37 2.70
C SER A 51 27.09 21.28 2.17
N ILE A 52 26.12 20.72 1.46
CA ILE A 52 25.01 21.46 0.85
C ILE A 52 23.78 21.35 1.74
N ARG A 53 23.19 22.51 2.07
CA ARG A 53 21.91 22.61 2.79
C ARG A 53 20.72 22.57 1.82
N VAL A 54 19.76 21.70 2.10
CA VAL A 54 18.46 21.59 1.43
C VAL A 54 17.33 22.00 2.36
N SER A 55 16.22 22.50 1.84
CA SER A 55 15.03 22.84 2.64
C SER A 55 13.72 22.54 1.90
N ASP A 56 12.71 22.04 2.62
CA ASP A 56 11.31 22.07 2.17
C ASP A 56 10.78 23.52 2.14
N GLY A 57 9.73 23.84 1.40
CA GLY A 57 9.01 23.01 0.44
C GLY A 57 8.22 23.84 -0.59
N PRO A 58 7.19 23.28 -1.22
CA PRO A 58 6.66 23.79 -2.49
C PRO A 58 5.89 25.12 -2.42
N ASN A 59 5.63 25.67 -1.23
CA ASN A 59 4.91 26.93 -1.03
C ASN A 59 5.62 27.88 -0.03
N GLY A 60 6.93 27.69 0.17
CA GLY A 60 7.78 28.51 1.04
C GLY A 60 8.96 27.74 1.62
N VAL A 61 9.91 28.40 2.27
CA VAL A 61 11.19 27.78 2.69
C VAL A 61 11.25 27.65 4.22
N ARG A 62 10.99 26.46 4.76
CA ARG A 62 10.93 26.24 6.22
C ARG A 62 12.28 26.44 6.92
N GLY A 63 13.38 26.01 6.31
CA GLY A 63 14.70 25.93 6.96
C GLY A 63 14.94 24.59 7.65
N THR A 64 15.94 24.55 8.54
CA THR A 64 16.46 23.30 9.13
C THR A 64 15.77 22.86 10.41
N LYS A 65 14.81 23.63 10.93
CA LYS A 65 14.16 23.35 12.21
C LYS A 65 12.63 23.34 12.09
N PHE A 66 12.00 22.48 12.89
CA PHE A 66 10.54 22.45 13.06
C PHE A 66 10.08 23.17 14.33
N ILE A 67 10.89 23.14 15.38
CA ILE A 67 10.72 23.96 16.58
C ILE A 67 11.76 25.08 16.56
N ASP A 68 11.40 26.28 17.04
CA ASP A 68 12.31 27.43 17.03
C ASP A 68 12.93 27.71 15.64
N GLY A 69 12.12 27.52 14.59
CA GLY A 69 12.51 27.76 13.21
C GLY A 69 12.35 29.23 12.83
N VAL A 70 13.19 29.71 11.93
CA VAL A 70 13.09 31.10 11.46
C VAL A 70 11.88 31.24 10.54
N PRO A 71 10.93 32.17 10.80
CA PRO A 71 9.74 32.33 9.96
C PRO A 71 10.05 32.62 8.49
N ALA A 72 9.14 32.31 7.59
CA ALA A 72 9.33 32.39 6.14
C ALA A 72 8.11 32.97 5.39
N ALA A 73 8.27 33.25 4.10
CA ALA A 73 7.15 33.60 3.23
C ALA A 73 6.33 32.33 2.91
N CYS A 74 5.06 32.30 3.32
CA CYS A 74 4.12 31.24 2.96
C CYS A 74 3.22 31.70 1.81
N LEU A 75 3.44 31.15 0.63
CA LEU A 75 2.68 31.40 -0.59
C LEU A 75 1.38 30.57 -0.57
N PRO A 76 0.43 30.82 -1.49
CA PRO A 76 -0.68 29.89 -1.72
C PRO A 76 -0.21 28.45 -1.94
N CYS A 77 -1.03 27.48 -1.57
CA CYS A 77 -0.75 26.06 -1.83
C CYS A 77 -0.65 25.76 -3.34
N GLY A 78 -0.17 24.56 -3.71
CA GLY A 78 0.02 24.18 -5.12
C GLY A 78 -1.24 24.38 -5.97
N THR A 79 -2.40 23.97 -5.48
CA THR A 79 -3.69 24.20 -6.15
C THR A 79 -4.11 25.68 -6.17
N GLY A 80 -3.73 26.46 -5.15
CA GLY A 80 -3.89 27.91 -5.15
C GLY A 80 -3.03 28.58 -6.24
N LEU A 81 -1.74 28.25 -6.31
CA LEU A 81 -0.85 28.75 -7.35
C LEU A 81 -1.34 28.33 -8.74
N ALA A 82 -1.79 27.09 -8.91
CA ALA A 82 -2.32 26.62 -10.17
C ALA A 82 -3.63 27.30 -10.57
N ALA A 83 -4.46 27.69 -9.60
CA ALA A 83 -5.68 28.45 -9.85
C ALA A 83 -5.42 29.80 -10.53
N THR A 84 -4.20 30.35 -10.44
CA THR A 84 -3.84 31.58 -11.14
C THR A 84 -3.78 31.39 -12.66
N TRP A 85 -3.47 30.19 -13.16
CA TRP A 85 -3.19 29.88 -14.57
C TRP A 85 -2.13 30.81 -15.22
N ASP A 86 -1.22 31.36 -14.40
CA ASP A 86 -0.29 32.42 -14.80
C ASP A 86 1.17 31.98 -14.66
N GLN A 87 1.81 31.65 -15.78
CA GLN A 87 3.22 31.23 -15.79
C GLN A 87 4.17 32.37 -15.38
N ASP A 88 3.85 33.62 -15.72
CA ASP A 88 4.72 34.76 -15.39
C ASP A 88 4.65 35.07 -13.90
N LEU A 89 3.46 35.00 -13.31
CA LEU A 89 3.29 35.16 -11.87
C LEU A 89 3.96 34.02 -11.09
N LEU A 90 3.90 32.78 -11.57
CA LEU A 90 4.62 31.65 -10.95
C LEU A 90 6.14 31.76 -11.10
N TYR A 91 6.63 32.36 -12.19
CA TYR A 91 8.05 32.69 -12.32
C TYR A 91 8.49 33.72 -11.24
N GLN A 92 7.69 34.76 -11.00
CA GLN A 92 7.96 35.73 -9.92
C GLN A 92 7.88 35.07 -8.52
N ALA A 93 6.88 34.20 -8.30
CA ALA A 93 6.81 33.40 -7.09
C ALA A 93 8.08 32.55 -6.90
N GLY A 94 8.64 32.01 -7.98
CA GLY A 94 9.90 31.26 -7.95
C GLY A 94 11.09 32.11 -7.53
N ILE A 95 11.19 33.34 -8.03
CA ILE A 95 12.25 34.27 -7.62
C ILE A 95 12.17 34.53 -6.11
N LEU A 96 10.96 34.76 -5.58
CA LEU A 96 10.74 34.94 -4.15
C LEU A 96 11.22 33.73 -3.34
N ILE A 97 10.87 32.51 -3.76
CA ILE A 97 11.35 31.27 -3.11
C ILE A 97 12.86 31.14 -3.18
N GLY A 98 13.48 31.45 -4.32
CA GLY A 98 14.94 31.43 -4.46
C GLY A 98 15.62 32.41 -3.51
N ASN A 99 15.06 33.60 -3.34
CA ASN A 99 15.55 34.60 -2.38
C ASN A 99 15.34 34.17 -0.92
N GLU A 100 14.21 33.55 -0.59
CA GLU A 100 13.97 32.95 0.73
C GLU A 100 14.97 31.80 1.01
N CYS A 101 15.30 30.97 0.01
CA CYS A 101 16.34 29.94 0.15
C CYS A 101 17.69 30.55 0.52
N LYS A 102 18.10 31.61 -0.18
CA LYS A 102 19.35 32.33 0.14
C LYS A 102 19.34 32.89 1.56
N ALA A 103 18.24 33.50 1.99
CA ALA A 103 18.08 34.02 3.35
C ALA A 103 18.15 32.91 4.41
N LYS A 104 17.64 31.71 4.11
CA LYS A 104 17.70 30.53 4.97
C LYS A 104 19.03 29.76 4.88
N GLY A 105 20.00 30.24 4.11
CA GLY A 105 21.26 29.49 3.88
C GLY A 105 21.07 28.18 3.09
N ALA A 106 19.93 27.99 2.44
CA ALA A 106 19.60 26.80 1.67
C ALA A 106 20.03 26.97 0.21
N HIS A 107 20.84 26.04 -0.29
CA HIS A 107 21.35 26.06 -1.66
C HIS A 107 20.38 25.35 -2.61
N CYS A 108 19.50 24.53 -2.04
CA CYS A 108 18.63 23.64 -2.78
C CYS A 108 17.22 23.61 -2.17
N TRP A 109 16.22 23.80 -3.03
CA TRP A 109 14.81 23.87 -2.70
C TRP A 109 14.10 22.56 -3.04
N LEU A 110 13.45 21.94 -2.06
CA LEU A 110 12.72 20.68 -2.22
C LEU A 110 11.30 20.92 -2.77
N GLY A 111 11.21 21.42 -4.00
CA GLY A 111 9.95 21.65 -4.72
C GLY A 111 10.16 21.94 -6.22
N PRO A 112 9.05 22.07 -6.98
CA PRO A 112 7.66 21.95 -6.55
C PRO A 112 7.19 20.49 -6.49
N THR A 113 6.01 20.28 -5.92
CA THR A 113 5.30 18.99 -5.93
C THR A 113 4.36 18.91 -7.15
N VAL A 114 4.45 17.83 -7.94
CA VAL A 114 3.77 17.67 -9.25
C VAL A 114 3.03 16.33 -9.39
N CYS A 115 2.72 15.67 -8.28
CA CYS A 115 1.87 14.47 -8.27
C CYS A 115 0.44 14.82 -8.75
N ILE A 116 -0.32 13.87 -9.29
CA ILE A 116 -1.63 14.15 -9.92
C ILE A 116 -2.76 13.82 -8.95
N GLN A 117 -3.69 14.76 -8.76
CA GLN A 117 -4.87 14.58 -7.91
C GLN A 117 -5.93 13.69 -8.58
N ARG A 118 -5.66 12.38 -8.66
CA ARG A 118 -6.63 11.39 -9.18
C ARG A 118 -7.88 11.23 -8.33
N SER A 119 -7.80 11.59 -7.04
CA SER A 119 -8.91 11.60 -6.10
C SER A 119 -8.97 12.93 -5.37
N PRO A 120 -10.16 13.45 -5.05
CA PRO A 120 -10.26 14.61 -4.16
C PRO A 120 -9.73 14.29 -2.76
N LEU A 121 -9.65 13.02 -2.34
CA LEU A 121 -9.35 12.64 -0.95
C LEU A 121 -7.86 12.65 -0.58
N GLY A 122 -6.96 12.82 -1.55
CA GLY A 122 -5.51 12.75 -1.31
C GLY A 122 -5.03 13.76 -0.26
N GLY A 123 -4.32 13.27 0.76
CA GLY A 123 -3.85 14.10 1.88
C GLY A 123 -2.96 15.27 1.47
N ARG A 124 -2.17 15.08 0.41
CA ARG A 124 -1.30 16.10 -0.22
C ARG A 124 -1.86 16.66 -1.52
N GLY A 125 -3.16 16.48 -1.78
CA GLY A 125 -3.78 17.02 -2.99
C GLY A 125 -3.67 18.55 -3.06
N PHE A 126 -3.68 19.25 -1.92
CA PHE A 126 -3.44 20.69 -1.82
C PHE A 126 -2.03 21.13 -2.27
N GLU A 127 -1.05 20.24 -2.16
CA GLU A 127 0.37 20.54 -2.31
C GLU A 127 0.82 20.49 -3.78
N SER A 128 0.15 19.65 -4.57
CA SER A 128 0.33 19.56 -6.02
C SER A 128 -0.47 20.63 -6.77
N MET A 129 -0.24 20.78 -8.08
CA MET A 129 -0.83 21.87 -8.88
C MET A 129 -2.23 21.59 -9.42
N ALA A 130 -2.41 20.62 -10.33
CA ALA A 130 -3.67 20.39 -11.02
C ALA A 130 -3.91 18.91 -11.36
N GLU A 131 -5.17 18.53 -11.58
CA GLU A 131 -5.51 17.19 -12.07
C GLU A 131 -5.05 16.95 -13.51
N ASP A 132 -4.81 18.04 -14.25
CA ASP A 132 -4.30 18.01 -15.60
C ASP A 132 -2.75 17.98 -15.64
N PRO A 133 -2.15 17.00 -16.33
CA PRO A 133 -0.71 16.84 -16.34
C PRO A 133 0.03 17.90 -17.17
N TYR A 134 -0.61 18.48 -18.21
CA TYR A 134 -0.02 19.55 -19.00
C TYR A 134 0.02 20.85 -18.20
N ALA A 135 -1.10 21.23 -17.59
CA ALA A 135 -1.17 22.39 -16.70
C ALA A 135 -0.13 22.30 -15.57
N THR A 136 -0.10 21.16 -14.86
CA THR A 136 0.87 20.90 -13.79
C THR A 136 2.31 21.03 -14.29
N GLY A 137 2.65 20.44 -15.44
CA GLY A 137 4.00 20.50 -15.99
C GLY A 137 4.44 21.92 -16.36
N LYS A 138 3.60 22.70 -17.05
CA LYS A 138 3.93 24.06 -17.51
C LYS A 138 4.05 25.05 -16.34
N LEU A 139 3.11 24.99 -15.40
CA LEU A 139 3.13 25.84 -14.20
C LEU A 139 4.34 25.51 -13.31
N ALA A 140 4.65 24.21 -13.12
CA ALA A 140 5.84 23.78 -12.39
C ALA A 140 7.13 24.24 -13.08
N ALA A 141 7.20 24.16 -14.42
CA ALA A 141 8.35 24.62 -15.18
C ALA A 141 8.61 26.13 -14.98
N ALA A 142 7.57 26.96 -15.00
CA ALA A 142 7.70 28.39 -14.75
C ALA A 142 8.20 28.68 -13.32
N TYR A 143 7.65 27.97 -12.33
CA TYR A 143 8.06 28.11 -10.94
C TYR A 143 9.53 27.69 -10.71
N ILE A 144 9.94 26.56 -11.30
CA ILE A 144 11.33 26.07 -11.28
C ILE A 144 12.28 27.09 -11.92
N LYS A 145 11.92 27.66 -13.08
CA LYS A 145 12.73 28.68 -13.75
C LYS A 145 12.93 29.91 -12.86
N GLY A 146 11.89 30.34 -12.15
CA GLY A 146 11.98 31.45 -11.21
C GLY A 146 12.94 31.18 -10.06
N VAL A 147 12.91 29.97 -9.48
CA VAL A 147 13.85 29.59 -8.41
C VAL A 147 15.28 29.50 -8.95
N GLN A 148 15.47 28.79 -10.07
CA GLN A 148 16.81 28.56 -10.62
C GLN A 148 17.46 29.82 -11.21
N SER A 149 16.68 30.84 -11.60
CA SER A 149 17.24 32.14 -12.02
C SER A 149 17.97 32.86 -10.89
N THR A 150 17.71 32.48 -9.62
CA THR A 150 18.45 32.99 -8.46
C THR A 150 19.74 32.19 -8.18
N GLY A 151 20.01 31.11 -8.92
CA GLY A 151 21.12 30.18 -8.69
C GLY A 151 20.79 29.01 -7.74
N VAL A 152 19.66 29.06 -7.03
CA VAL A 152 19.20 27.97 -6.15
C VAL A 152 18.77 26.77 -6.98
N VAL A 153 19.17 25.57 -6.56
CA VAL A 153 18.82 24.32 -7.26
C VAL A 153 17.43 23.83 -6.84
N SER A 154 16.56 23.55 -7.80
CA SER A 154 15.22 23.00 -7.56
C SER A 154 15.20 21.46 -7.61
N VAL A 155 14.40 20.84 -6.74
CA VAL A 155 14.15 19.39 -6.71
C VAL A 155 12.68 19.08 -6.92
N ILE A 156 12.33 18.71 -8.16
CA ILE A 156 10.96 18.34 -8.50
C ILE A 156 10.56 17.00 -7.85
N LYS A 157 9.33 16.91 -7.31
CA LYS A 157 8.89 15.75 -6.52
C LYS A 157 7.41 15.36 -6.72
N HIS A 158 6.98 14.13 -6.47
CA HIS A 158 7.76 12.94 -6.11
C HIS A 158 7.65 11.91 -7.22
N TRP A 159 8.79 11.38 -7.68
CA TRP A 159 8.90 10.51 -8.84
C TRP A 159 8.76 9.01 -8.50
N LEU A 160 7.67 8.32 -8.84
CA LEU A 160 6.42 8.86 -9.38
C LEU A 160 5.16 8.12 -8.90
N ALA A 161 4.00 8.72 -9.18
CA ALA A 161 2.66 8.25 -8.78
C ALA A 161 2.43 8.18 -7.25
N ASN A 162 2.99 9.13 -6.50
CA ASN A 162 2.69 9.30 -5.06
C ASN A 162 1.40 10.11 -4.87
N ASP A 163 0.29 9.59 -5.39
CA ASP A 163 -0.97 10.32 -5.48
C ASP A 163 -1.92 10.06 -4.29
N GLN A 164 -1.45 9.30 -3.27
CA GLN A 164 -2.14 9.03 -2.01
C GLN A 164 -1.14 8.86 -0.86
N GLU A 165 -1.58 9.07 0.37
CA GLU A 165 -0.75 8.97 1.57
C GLU A 165 -0.91 7.63 2.31
N HIS A 166 -2.08 6.99 2.19
CA HIS A 166 -2.40 5.74 2.87
C HIS A 166 -1.42 4.62 2.48
N GLU A 167 -0.65 4.16 3.47
CA GLU A 167 0.44 3.18 3.35
C GLU A 167 1.50 3.56 2.29
N ARG A 168 1.73 4.84 1.99
CA ARG A 168 2.64 5.31 0.92
C ARG A 168 4.04 4.66 0.90
N VAL A 169 4.56 4.24 2.06
CA VAL A 169 5.87 3.56 2.20
C VAL A 169 5.83 2.07 1.80
N GLY A 170 4.65 1.46 1.78
CA GLY A 170 4.47 0.03 1.50
C GLY A 170 3.65 -0.27 0.24
N VAL A 171 2.79 0.66 -0.18
CA VAL A 171 1.84 0.47 -1.27
C VAL A 171 2.52 0.28 -2.62
N ASN A 172 2.03 -0.67 -3.39
CA ASN A 172 2.40 -0.88 -4.78
C ASN A 172 1.33 -0.32 -5.72
N VAL A 173 1.68 0.73 -6.46
CA VAL A 173 0.85 1.31 -7.51
C VAL A 173 0.93 0.42 -8.73
N VAL A 174 -0.20 -0.18 -9.10
CA VAL A 174 -0.39 -1.01 -10.28
C VAL A 174 -1.03 -0.14 -11.35
N VAL A 175 -0.27 0.21 -12.38
CA VAL A 175 -0.61 1.24 -13.37
C VAL A 175 -0.06 0.84 -14.74
N SER A 176 -0.80 1.10 -15.82
CA SER A 176 -0.34 0.79 -17.17
C SER A 176 0.75 1.77 -17.63
N GLU A 177 1.58 1.37 -18.60
CA GLU A 177 2.63 2.25 -19.15
C GLU A 177 2.02 3.52 -19.76
N ARG A 178 0.85 3.40 -20.40
CA ARG A 178 0.13 4.53 -21.01
C ARG A 178 -0.22 5.59 -19.96
N VAL A 179 -0.85 5.19 -18.86
CA VAL A 179 -1.20 6.09 -17.75
C VAL A 179 0.04 6.70 -17.13
N LEU A 180 1.08 5.88 -16.92
CA LEU A 180 2.33 6.35 -16.37
C LEU A 180 2.91 7.47 -17.24
N ARG A 181 2.91 7.31 -18.57
CA ARG A 181 3.47 8.27 -19.52
C ARG A 181 2.59 9.51 -19.71
N GLU A 182 1.31 9.33 -19.96
CA GLU A 182 0.38 10.40 -20.36
C GLU A 182 -0.14 11.20 -19.16
N ILE A 183 -0.16 10.62 -17.95
CA ILE A 183 -0.67 11.28 -16.73
C ILE A 183 0.45 11.61 -15.74
N HIS A 184 1.16 10.61 -15.20
CA HIS A 184 2.00 10.84 -14.02
C HIS A 184 3.45 11.26 -14.34
N MET A 185 4.00 10.84 -15.48
CA MET A 185 5.34 11.24 -15.93
C MET A 185 5.32 12.52 -16.75
N LEU A 186 4.21 12.83 -17.42
CA LEU A 186 4.11 13.99 -18.31
C LEU A 186 4.46 15.33 -17.61
N PRO A 187 4.04 15.62 -16.37
CA PRO A 187 4.44 16.85 -15.67
C PRO A 187 5.96 16.96 -15.49
N PHE A 188 6.61 15.85 -15.13
CA PHE A 188 8.06 15.79 -14.99
C PHE A 188 8.75 15.92 -16.34
N GLN A 189 8.25 15.27 -17.40
CA GLN A 189 8.80 15.39 -18.75
C GLN A 189 8.77 16.84 -19.24
N ILE A 190 7.63 17.52 -19.05
CA ILE A 190 7.48 18.95 -19.39
C ILE A 190 8.45 19.78 -18.56
N ALA A 191 8.51 19.60 -17.24
CA ALA A 191 9.40 20.37 -16.38
C ALA A 191 10.90 20.11 -16.68
N LEU A 192 11.29 18.88 -16.96
CA LEU A 192 12.65 18.51 -17.36
C LEU A 192 13.04 19.17 -18.68
N ARG A 193 12.16 19.12 -19.68
CA ARG A 193 12.39 19.74 -20.99
C ARG A 193 12.42 21.28 -20.90
N ASP A 194 11.44 21.86 -20.21
CA ASP A 194 11.22 23.30 -20.25
C ASP A 194 12.06 24.05 -19.23
N ALA A 195 12.43 23.45 -18.10
CA ALA A 195 13.06 24.14 -16.96
C ALA A 195 14.32 23.46 -16.40
N ALA A 196 14.61 22.21 -16.76
CA ALA A 196 15.79 21.46 -16.32
C ALA A 196 16.07 21.57 -14.79
N PRO A 197 15.17 21.09 -13.91
CA PRO A 197 15.40 21.06 -12.47
C PRO A 197 16.70 20.34 -12.16
N GLY A 198 17.46 20.85 -11.18
CA GLY A 198 18.78 20.31 -10.87
C GLY A 198 18.78 18.94 -10.19
N ALA A 199 17.66 18.50 -9.60
CA ALA A 199 17.49 17.12 -9.14
C ALA A 199 16.01 16.67 -9.17
N VAL A 200 15.79 15.37 -8.97
CA VAL A 200 14.46 14.75 -8.85
C VAL A 200 14.41 13.95 -7.56
N MET A 201 13.34 14.11 -6.77
CA MET A 201 13.11 13.31 -5.57
C MET A 201 12.22 12.11 -5.89
N SER A 202 12.68 10.90 -5.60
CA SER A 202 11.87 9.67 -5.75
C SER A 202 10.71 9.63 -4.75
N CYS A 203 9.60 9.02 -5.15
CA CYS A 203 8.43 8.74 -4.31
C CYS A 203 8.69 7.71 -3.21
N TYR A 204 7.74 7.57 -2.28
CA TYR A 204 7.77 6.48 -1.30
C TYR A 204 7.23 5.16 -1.87
N ASN A 205 6.17 5.21 -2.67
CA ASN A 205 5.44 4.04 -3.15
C ASN A 205 6.26 3.21 -4.14
N LYS A 206 5.85 1.96 -4.34
CA LYS A 206 6.32 1.14 -5.46
C LYS A 206 5.47 1.46 -6.69
N SER A 207 6.04 1.30 -7.87
CA SER A 207 5.30 1.37 -9.13
C SER A 207 5.65 0.12 -9.94
N MET A 208 4.63 -0.65 -10.33
CA MET A 208 4.78 -1.89 -11.10
C MET A 208 5.68 -2.95 -10.45
N GLY A 209 5.60 -3.10 -9.12
CA GLY A 209 6.35 -4.12 -8.38
C GLY A 209 7.82 -3.78 -8.12
N SER A 210 8.37 -2.76 -8.79
CA SER A 210 9.69 -2.22 -8.51
C SER A 210 9.64 -1.36 -7.25
N THR A 211 10.47 -1.69 -6.28
CA THR A 211 10.62 -0.90 -5.06
C THR A 211 11.29 0.44 -5.38
N SER A 212 10.59 1.58 -5.25
CA SER A 212 11.22 2.81 -4.69
C SER A 212 11.67 2.51 -3.26
N PRO A 213 12.44 3.30 -2.49
CA PRO A 213 13.09 2.77 -1.28
C PRO A 213 12.57 3.49 0.09
N LYS A 214 12.75 3.01 1.36
CA LYS A 214 12.25 3.46 2.73
C LYS A 214 12.92 4.74 3.22
N PHE A 215 12.18 5.77 3.63
CA PHE A 215 12.66 7.18 3.61
C PHE A 215 12.97 7.68 2.19
N GLY A 216 12.61 6.92 1.16
CA GLY A 216 13.25 7.02 -0.14
C GLY A 216 14.45 6.05 -0.29
N THR A 217 14.82 5.16 0.66
CA THR A 217 15.79 4.02 0.50
C THR A 217 15.49 2.64 1.25
N TYR A 218 14.99 1.52 0.62
CA TYR A 218 14.52 0.21 1.16
C TYR A 218 15.58 -0.88 0.96
N SER A 219 16.68 -0.58 0.26
CA SER A 219 17.75 -1.55 0.01
C SER A 219 19.09 -0.85 -0.20
N THR A 220 20.16 -1.56 0.14
CA THR A 220 21.53 -1.09 -0.07
C THR A 220 21.95 -1.22 -1.54
N ALA A 221 21.97 -2.45 -2.08
CA ALA A 221 22.57 -2.71 -3.39
C ALA A 221 21.59 -2.43 -4.54
N GLU A 222 20.34 -2.86 -4.42
CA GLU A 222 19.33 -2.77 -5.47
C GLU A 222 18.98 -1.31 -5.80
N ALA A 223 18.76 -0.47 -4.78
CA ALA A 223 18.47 0.95 -5.00
C ALA A 223 19.64 1.68 -5.67
N LEU A 224 20.88 1.37 -5.26
CA LEU A 224 22.07 2.02 -5.81
C LEU A 224 22.35 1.56 -7.26
N ASN A 225 22.19 0.28 -7.54
CA ASN A 225 22.30 -0.28 -8.90
C ASN A 225 21.16 0.21 -9.82
N ALA A 226 19.98 0.50 -9.27
CA ALA A 226 18.84 1.08 -9.99
C ALA A 226 18.97 2.59 -10.27
N GLY A 227 20.01 3.25 -9.75
CA GLY A 227 20.32 4.65 -10.06
C GLY A 227 19.92 5.67 -9.00
N LEU A 228 19.60 5.26 -7.76
CA LEU A 228 19.37 6.24 -6.69
C LEU A 228 20.70 6.81 -6.15
N ASP A 229 21.00 8.06 -6.45
CA ASP A 229 22.29 8.69 -6.12
C ASP A 229 22.46 9.03 -4.63
N LEU A 230 21.46 9.63 -3.98
CA LEU A 230 21.57 10.15 -2.61
C LEU A 230 20.45 9.62 -1.68
N GLU A 231 20.81 9.12 -0.49
CA GLU A 231 19.86 8.78 0.59
C GLU A 231 19.72 9.97 1.54
N MET A 232 18.50 10.43 1.75
CA MET A 232 18.14 11.44 2.75
C MET A 232 17.00 10.90 3.63
N PRO A 233 16.91 11.26 4.92
CA PRO A 233 17.88 12.03 5.70
C PRO A 233 19.06 11.19 6.22
N GLY A 234 20.09 11.86 6.72
CA GLY A 234 21.13 11.25 7.57
C GLY A 234 20.73 11.14 9.05
N PRO A 235 21.46 10.35 9.86
CA PRO A 235 22.52 9.44 9.46
C PRO A 235 21.99 8.24 8.66
N THR A 236 22.78 7.76 7.71
CA THR A 236 22.38 6.68 6.78
C THR A 236 21.92 5.42 7.50
N ARG A 237 20.89 4.77 6.93
CA ARG A 237 20.45 3.43 7.33
C ARG A 237 20.96 2.35 6.38
N GLN A 238 21.08 2.67 5.09
CA GLN A 238 21.34 1.68 4.04
C GLN A 238 22.76 1.73 3.47
N ARG A 239 23.45 2.87 3.57
CA ARG A 239 24.64 3.21 2.80
C ARG A 239 25.92 3.36 3.63
N GLY A 240 25.89 3.09 4.93
CA GLY A 240 27.10 3.00 5.76
C GLY A 240 27.81 1.64 5.62
N GLN A 241 28.04 0.96 6.74
CA GLN A 241 28.70 -0.35 6.81
C GLN A 241 28.07 -1.41 5.88
N LEU A 242 26.76 -1.33 5.66
CA LEU A 242 26.05 -2.25 4.76
C LEU A 242 26.50 -2.12 3.31
N LEU A 243 26.77 -0.89 2.83
CA LEU A 243 27.23 -0.66 1.47
C LEU A 243 28.70 -1.05 1.31
N ASP A 244 29.52 -0.80 2.32
CA ASP A 244 30.92 -1.26 2.32
C ASP A 244 31.00 -2.79 2.20
N LEU A 245 30.15 -3.51 2.95
CA LEU A 245 30.00 -4.96 2.82
C LEU A 245 29.47 -5.37 1.42
N ALA A 246 28.50 -4.64 0.86
CA ALA A 246 27.96 -4.93 -0.47
C ALA A 246 29.00 -4.74 -1.59
N VAL A 247 29.88 -3.74 -1.46
CA VAL A 247 31.01 -3.53 -2.38
C VAL A 247 32.04 -4.65 -2.21
N SER A 248 32.40 -4.98 -0.98
CA SER A 248 33.36 -6.06 -0.65
C SER A 248 32.91 -7.43 -1.15
N THR A 249 31.60 -7.69 -1.15
CA THR A 249 30.98 -8.92 -1.67
C THR A 249 30.58 -8.84 -3.14
N ARG A 250 30.96 -7.76 -3.86
CA ARG A 250 30.69 -7.52 -5.29
C ARG A 250 29.20 -7.49 -5.68
N LYS A 251 28.30 -7.19 -4.73
CA LYS A 251 26.89 -6.89 -5.03
C LYS A 251 26.70 -5.51 -5.63
N VAL A 252 27.63 -4.61 -5.34
CA VAL A 252 27.74 -3.28 -5.96
C VAL A 252 29.13 -3.16 -6.56
N SER A 253 29.21 -2.77 -7.83
CA SER A 253 30.50 -2.56 -8.50
C SER A 253 31.14 -1.25 -8.05
N ARG A 254 32.48 -1.16 -8.09
CA ARG A 254 33.18 0.12 -7.85
C ARG A 254 32.77 1.18 -8.86
N THR A 255 32.54 0.80 -10.11
CA THR A 255 32.01 1.70 -11.15
C THR A 255 30.66 2.28 -10.75
N THR A 256 29.76 1.48 -10.18
CA THR A 256 28.48 1.98 -9.66
C THR A 256 28.72 3.03 -8.58
N ILE A 257 29.59 2.76 -7.59
CA ILE A 257 29.94 3.74 -6.54
C ILE A 257 30.47 5.04 -7.15
N ASP A 258 31.39 4.92 -8.11
CA ASP A 258 32.00 6.07 -8.77
C ASP A 258 30.97 6.90 -9.54
N THR A 259 30.05 6.26 -10.27
CA THR A 259 28.99 6.98 -11.01
C THR A 259 28.02 7.67 -10.06
N ARG A 260 27.57 7.02 -8.99
CA ARG A 260 26.64 7.65 -8.02
C ARG A 260 27.32 8.80 -7.27
N ALA A 261 28.57 8.60 -6.85
CA ALA A 261 29.34 9.63 -6.16
C ALA A 261 29.62 10.83 -7.08
N ARG A 262 29.87 10.58 -8.38
CA ARG A 262 30.01 11.63 -9.40
C ARG A 262 28.73 12.47 -9.49
N ASN A 263 27.57 11.84 -9.63
CA ASN A 263 26.29 12.53 -9.69
C ASN A 263 26.06 13.43 -8.45
N VAL A 264 26.40 12.93 -7.24
CA VAL A 264 26.31 13.73 -6.02
C VAL A 264 27.31 14.89 -6.03
N LEU A 265 28.55 14.68 -6.48
CA LEU A 265 29.55 15.73 -6.57
C LEU A 265 29.17 16.81 -7.57
N GLU A 266 28.61 16.45 -8.73
CA GLU A 266 28.08 17.40 -9.72
C GLU A 266 26.90 18.18 -9.16
N PHE A 267 26.00 17.53 -8.40
CA PHE A 267 24.93 18.20 -7.67
C PHE A 267 25.49 19.19 -6.64
N VAL A 268 26.50 18.78 -5.87
CA VAL A 268 27.17 19.64 -4.87
C VAL A 268 27.84 20.82 -5.55
N GLN A 269 28.56 20.61 -6.65
CA GLN A 269 29.21 21.67 -7.41
C GLN A 269 28.17 22.68 -7.91
N ARG A 270 27.06 22.21 -8.48
CA ARG A 270 25.96 23.08 -8.95
C ARG A 270 25.38 23.91 -7.80
N CYS A 271 25.13 23.29 -6.66
CA CYS A 271 24.63 23.99 -5.47
C CYS A 271 25.66 24.96 -4.88
N ASN A 272 26.95 24.70 -5.00
CA ASN A 272 28.01 25.55 -4.46
C ASN A 272 28.18 26.87 -5.23
N THR A 273 27.56 27.01 -6.42
CA THR A 273 27.60 28.25 -7.20
C THR A 273 26.74 29.37 -6.61
N VAL A 274 25.76 29.04 -5.78
CA VAL A 274 24.87 30.04 -5.17
C VAL A 274 25.43 30.55 -3.84
N VAL A 275 25.54 31.87 -3.72
CA VAL A 275 25.85 32.53 -2.45
C VAL A 275 24.60 32.55 -1.59
N VAL A 276 24.70 31.96 -0.40
CA VAL A 276 23.62 31.90 0.59
C VAL A 276 24.08 32.46 1.93
N ALA A 277 23.15 32.81 2.81
CA ALA A 277 23.47 33.28 4.15
C ALA A 277 24.16 32.18 4.98
N ALA A 278 25.16 32.56 5.78
CA ALA A 278 25.86 31.63 6.66
C ALA A 278 24.94 31.09 7.77
N GLU A 279 24.10 31.97 8.32
CA GLU A 279 23.09 31.67 9.33
C GLU A 279 21.68 31.77 8.74
N GLU A 280 20.73 31.04 9.32
CA GLU A 280 19.34 31.14 8.88
C GLU A 280 18.74 32.49 9.27
N GLY A 281 18.30 33.26 8.28
CA GLY A 281 17.65 34.55 8.45
C GLY A 281 16.23 34.60 7.88
N GLY A 282 15.57 35.72 8.12
CA GLY A 282 14.28 36.08 7.51
C GLY A 282 14.45 37.16 6.44
N ARG A 283 13.44 37.30 5.58
CA ARG A 283 13.36 38.21 4.45
C ARG A 283 11.92 38.74 4.27
N ASP A 284 11.43 39.50 5.23
CA ASP A 284 10.08 40.04 5.20
C ASP A 284 10.04 41.48 4.66
N PHE A 285 10.17 41.64 3.34
CA PHE A 285 10.16 42.95 2.68
C PHE A 285 8.78 43.35 2.12
N PRO A 286 8.47 44.66 2.03
CA PRO A 286 7.18 45.14 1.51
C PRO A 286 6.80 44.59 0.11
N GLU A 287 7.76 44.49 -0.80
CA GLU A 287 7.55 43.93 -2.15
C GLU A 287 7.19 42.44 -2.12
N ASP A 288 7.79 41.67 -1.22
CA ASP A 288 7.51 40.24 -1.03
C ASP A 288 6.09 40.07 -0.44
N ARG A 289 5.67 40.97 0.45
CA ARG A 289 4.30 41.01 0.98
C ARG A 289 3.28 41.37 -0.11
N GLN A 290 3.59 42.35 -0.95
CA GLN A 290 2.73 42.75 -2.07
C GLN A 290 2.55 41.61 -3.08
N LEU A 291 3.64 40.92 -3.46
CA LEU A 291 3.56 39.76 -4.36
C LEU A 291 2.74 38.63 -3.74
N ASN A 292 2.91 38.33 -2.44
CA ASN A 292 2.09 37.33 -1.75
C ASN A 292 0.61 37.70 -1.75
N ARG A 293 0.27 38.98 -1.57
CA ARG A 293 -1.12 39.46 -1.62
C ARG A 293 -1.71 39.34 -3.02
N GLN A 294 -0.92 39.66 -4.05
CA GLN A 294 -1.33 39.46 -5.44
C GLN A 294 -1.57 37.97 -5.73
N LEU A 295 -0.64 37.10 -5.36
CA LEU A 295 -0.79 35.65 -5.49
C LEU A 295 -2.07 35.17 -4.79
N ALA A 296 -2.31 35.59 -3.55
CA ALA A 296 -3.50 35.23 -2.80
C ALA A 296 -4.79 35.69 -3.48
N GLY A 297 -4.85 36.92 -4.02
CA GLY A 297 -6.02 37.45 -4.72
C GLY A 297 -6.25 36.80 -6.08
N ASP A 298 -5.20 36.59 -6.88
CA ASP A 298 -5.26 35.97 -8.21
C ASP A 298 -5.58 34.45 -8.13
N SER A 299 -5.39 33.84 -6.95
CA SER A 299 -5.79 32.45 -6.64
C SER A 299 -7.28 32.32 -6.26
N VAL A 300 -7.99 33.41 -5.95
CA VAL A 300 -9.42 33.34 -5.59
C VAL A 300 -10.25 33.12 -6.86
N ILE A 301 -11.15 32.14 -6.79
CA ILE A 301 -12.01 31.73 -7.89
C ILE A 301 -13.45 32.13 -7.58
N LEU A 302 -14.04 32.95 -8.44
CA LEU A 302 -15.47 33.25 -8.38
C LEU A 302 -16.25 32.11 -9.03
N LEU A 303 -16.94 31.30 -8.23
CA LEU A 303 -17.71 30.14 -8.70
C LEU A 303 -19.14 30.52 -9.10
N LYS A 304 -19.76 31.48 -8.39
CA LYS A 304 -21.10 31.99 -8.68
C LYS A 304 -21.23 33.46 -8.29
N ASN A 305 -22.02 34.20 -9.07
CA ASN A 305 -22.40 35.60 -8.79
C ASN A 305 -23.75 35.94 -9.45
N GLU A 306 -24.78 35.12 -9.22
CA GLU A 306 -26.06 35.16 -9.95
C GLU A 306 -26.83 36.49 -9.74
N GLY A 307 -26.65 37.12 -8.57
CA GLY A 307 -27.29 38.40 -8.24
C GLY A 307 -26.43 39.65 -8.51
N GLY A 308 -25.21 39.49 -9.02
CA GLY A 308 -24.27 40.61 -9.20
C GLY A 308 -23.90 41.33 -7.90
N LEU A 309 -23.97 40.63 -6.76
CA LEU A 309 -23.68 41.19 -5.44
C LEU A 309 -22.20 41.58 -5.29
N LEU A 310 -21.31 40.83 -5.96
CA LEU A 310 -19.89 41.14 -6.01
C LEU A 310 -19.52 41.87 -7.32
N PRO A 311 -18.59 42.85 -7.28
CA PRO A 311 -17.90 43.34 -6.08
C PRO A 311 -18.85 44.12 -5.16
N LEU A 312 -18.66 43.96 -3.85
CA LEU A 312 -19.47 44.57 -2.82
C LEU A 312 -19.23 46.09 -2.79
N LYS A 313 -20.29 46.88 -2.99
CA LYS A 313 -20.24 48.35 -3.04
C LYS A 313 -20.98 48.97 -1.87
N HIS A 314 -20.45 50.07 -1.34
CA HIS A 314 -21.14 50.91 -0.37
C HIS A 314 -22.28 51.73 -1.02
N PRO A 315 -23.31 52.13 -0.26
CA PRO A 315 -23.43 52.05 1.20
C PRO A 315 -24.16 50.81 1.73
N PHE A 316 -23.64 50.26 2.82
CA PHE A 316 -24.31 49.35 3.76
C PHE A 316 -23.84 49.72 5.17
N LYS A 317 -24.65 49.50 6.19
CA LYS A 317 -24.40 49.95 7.57
C LYS A 317 -24.01 48.84 8.52
N SER A 318 -24.29 47.59 8.16
CA SER A 318 -23.98 46.43 8.99
C SER A 318 -23.54 45.23 8.15
N ILE A 319 -22.59 44.46 8.69
CA ILE A 319 -22.07 43.24 8.07
C ILE A 319 -21.91 42.13 9.10
N ALA A 320 -22.38 40.93 8.76
CA ALA A 320 -22.14 39.71 9.52
C ALA A 320 -21.01 38.89 8.89
N LEU A 321 -19.98 38.61 9.67
CA LEU A 321 -18.87 37.73 9.33
C LEU A 321 -19.03 36.42 10.09
N ILE A 322 -19.39 35.35 9.38
CA ILE A 322 -19.84 34.11 9.98
C ILE A 322 -18.87 32.98 9.64
N GLY A 323 -18.67 32.09 10.59
CA GLY A 323 -17.97 30.83 10.39
C GLY A 323 -16.57 30.80 11.00
N PRO A 324 -16.04 29.60 11.29
CA PRO A 324 -14.76 29.45 11.97
C PRO A 324 -13.58 29.89 11.11
N ASN A 325 -13.62 29.68 9.78
CA ASN A 325 -12.54 30.06 8.86
C ASN A 325 -12.37 31.58 8.73
N MET A 326 -13.31 32.39 9.23
CA MET A 326 -13.12 33.84 9.32
C MET A 326 -11.94 34.23 10.21
N LYS A 327 -11.73 33.52 11.32
CA LYS A 327 -10.62 33.80 12.26
C LYS A 327 -9.58 32.69 12.30
N ASN A 328 -9.96 31.44 12.03
CA ASN A 328 -9.04 30.33 11.88
C ASN A 328 -8.52 30.26 10.44
N THR A 329 -7.38 30.89 10.18
CA THR A 329 -6.87 31.10 8.83
C THR A 329 -6.36 29.80 8.20
N SER A 330 -7.02 29.32 7.15
CA SER A 330 -6.55 28.17 6.35
C SER A 330 -5.52 28.62 5.29
N PHE A 331 -4.30 28.93 5.74
CA PHE A 331 -3.25 29.46 4.86
C PHE A 331 -2.41 28.39 4.16
N CYS A 332 -2.25 27.20 4.75
CA CYS A 332 -1.55 26.07 4.14
C CYS A 332 -2.01 24.72 4.73
N GLY A 333 -1.72 23.63 4.02
CA GLY A 333 -1.97 22.27 4.50
C GLY A 333 -0.87 21.75 5.42
N GLY A 334 -1.07 20.57 6.00
CA GLY A 334 -0.15 19.96 6.98
C GLY A 334 1.01 19.18 6.35
N GLY A 335 2.04 18.89 7.15
CA GLY A 335 3.19 18.08 6.75
C GLY A 335 4.42 18.88 6.34
N SER A 336 5.23 18.35 5.42
CA SER A 336 6.50 18.95 5.01
C SER A 336 6.34 20.27 4.23
N ALA A 337 5.15 20.58 3.71
CA ALA A 337 4.85 21.89 3.13
C ALA A 337 4.52 22.96 4.19
N HIS A 338 4.23 22.56 5.43
CA HIS A 338 3.94 23.50 6.50
C HIS A 338 5.23 24.21 6.96
N LEU A 339 5.10 25.50 7.24
CA LEU A 339 6.15 26.36 7.80
C LEU A 339 5.52 27.45 8.68
N GLN A 340 6.35 28.08 9.51
CA GLN A 340 5.93 29.24 10.29
C GLN A 340 5.99 30.51 9.42
N PRO A 341 4.87 31.18 9.12
CA PRO A 341 4.90 32.40 8.34
C PRO A 341 5.34 33.60 9.19
N TYR A 342 5.89 34.65 8.57
CA TYR A 342 6.22 35.91 9.27
C TYR A 342 5.00 36.50 10.01
N TYR A 343 3.83 36.38 9.41
CA TYR A 343 2.52 36.75 9.94
C TYR A 343 1.44 36.04 9.14
N THR A 344 0.18 36.10 9.59
CA THR A 344 -0.98 35.68 8.78
C THR A 344 -2.09 36.71 8.88
N VAL A 345 -2.83 36.92 7.80
CA VAL A 345 -4.03 37.77 7.76
C VAL A 345 -5.26 36.89 7.61
N SER A 346 -6.09 36.86 8.65
CA SER A 346 -7.37 36.15 8.63
C SER A 346 -8.38 36.83 7.69
N PRO A 347 -9.34 36.10 7.11
CA PRO A 347 -10.42 36.71 6.33
C PRO A 347 -11.19 37.79 7.10
N PHE A 348 -11.43 37.58 8.40
CA PHE A 348 -12.03 38.59 9.28
C PHE A 348 -11.22 39.88 9.26
N LYS A 349 -9.90 39.80 9.51
CA LYS A 349 -9.03 40.97 9.53
C LYS A 349 -8.97 41.64 8.15
N GLY A 350 -8.78 40.86 7.08
CA GLY A 350 -8.69 41.41 5.73
C GLY A 350 -9.95 42.14 5.28
N ILE A 351 -11.13 41.66 5.68
CA ILE A 351 -12.40 42.33 5.40
C ILE A 351 -12.55 43.58 6.26
N VAL A 352 -12.36 43.47 7.57
CA VAL A 352 -12.54 44.60 8.52
C VAL A 352 -11.59 45.75 8.22
N ASP A 353 -10.34 45.47 7.88
CA ASP A 353 -9.34 46.50 7.54
C ASP A 353 -9.71 47.31 6.28
N GLN A 354 -10.64 46.83 5.46
CA GLN A 354 -11.11 47.51 4.25
C GLN A 354 -12.47 48.20 4.41
N LEU A 355 -13.15 47.98 5.53
CA LEU A 355 -14.44 48.60 5.82
C LEU A 355 -14.26 50.03 6.37
N PRO A 356 -15.17 50.95 6.03
CA PRO A 356 -15.31 52.21 6.75
C PRO A 356 -15.61 51.98 8.24
N SER A 357 -15.12 52.88 9.10
CA SER A 357 -15.28 52.78 10.55
C SER A 357 -16.74 52.92 11.05
N ASP A 358 -17.67 53.35 10.20
CA ASP A 358 -19.09 53.51 10.52
C ASP A 358 -19.95 52.25 10.22
N VAL A 359 -19.33 51.17 9.74
CA VAL A 359 -20.01 49.88 9.51
C VAL A 359 -20.00 49.04 10.79
N ASP A 360 -21.19 48.62 11.24
CA ASP A 360 -21.33 47.67 12.36
C ASP A 360 -20.90 46.26 11.94
N VAL A 361 -19.86 45.71 12.57
CA VAL A 361 -19.31 44.38 12.25
C VAL A 361 -19.73 43.38 13.33
N ARG A 362 -20.54 42.40 12.93
CA ARG A 362 -20.94 41.27 13.78
C ARG A 362 -20.14 40.04 13.40
N TYR A 363 -19.64 39.32 14.40
CA TYR A 363 -18.90 38.08 14.18
C TYR A 363 -19.54 36.94 14.96
N GLU A 364 -19.87 35.87 14.26
CA GLU A 364 -20.36 34.64 14.87
C GLU A 364 -19.59 33.44 14.34
N ILE A 365 -19.07 32.60 15.25
CA ILE A 365 -18.35 31.39 14.84
C ILE A 365 -19.30 30.38 14.17
N GLY A 366 -20.55 30.32 14.63
CA GLY A 366 -21.58 29.39 14.14
C GLY A 366 -21.36 27.94 14.57
N ALA A 367 -20.23 27.35 14.17
CA ALA A 367 -19.85 25.99 14.50
C ALA A 367 -18.32 25.82 14.47
N SER A 368 -17.79 24.83 15.20
CA SER A 368 -16.36 24.50 15.13
C SER A 368 -15.99 23.83 13.81
N ALA A 369 -14.85 24.21 13.21
CA ALA A 369 -14.29 23.64 11.98
C ALA A 369 -13.32 22.47 12.21
N SER A 370 -12.98 22.14 13.45
CA SER A 370 -11.89 21.20 13.71
C SER A 370 -12.40 19.95 14.44
N GLY A 371 -11.89 18.79 14.01
CA GLY A 371 -11.96 17.56 14.80
C GLY A 371 -10.95 17.55 15.96
N TRP A 372 -10.09 18.59 16.02
CA TRP A 372 -9.07 18.81 17.03
C TRP A 372 -9.28 20.13 17.75
N ASN A 373 -8.77 20.28 18.97
CA ASN A 373 -8.86 21.57 19.66
C ASN A 373 -7.82 22.56 19.10
N THR A 374 -8.19 23.85 19.09
CA THR A 374 -7.37 24.93 18.53
C THR A 374 -6.08 25.07 19.33
N LEU A 375 -4.94 25.18 18.63
CA LEU A 375 -3.66 25.39 19.31
C LEU A 375 -3.62 26.77 19.97
N LEU A 376 -3.03 26.82 21.16
CA LEU A 376 -2.64 28.04 21.83
C LEU A 376 -1.51 28.70 21.04
N GLN A 377 -1.69 29.97 20.72
CA GLN A 377 -0.70 30.80 20.03
C GLN A 377 0.09 31.63 21.04
N ALA A 378 1.20 32.23 20.63
CA ALA A 378 1.99 33.13 21.48
C ALA A 378 1.19 34.32 22.06
N SER A 379 0.04 34.67 21.45
CA SER A 379 -0.89 35.69 21.97
C SER A 379 -1.83 35.17 23.07
N ASP A 380 -1.90 33.85 23.29
CA ASP A 380 -2.77 33.20 24.27
C ASP A 380 -2.05 32.84 25.57
N VAL A 381 -0.72 32.68 25.51
CA VAL A 381 0.11 32.14 26.58
C VAL A 381 1.42 32.91 26.72
N MET A 382 1.91 32.98 27.95
CA MET A 382 3.20 33.58 28.28
C MET A 382 4.07 32.56 29.01
N THR A 383 5.36 32.53 28.73
CA THR A 383 6.31 31.75 29.53
C THR A 383 6.37 32.32 30.96
N PRO A 384 6.79 31.52 31.95
CA PRO A 384 6.90 31.96 33.34
C PRO A 384 7.80 33.19 33.57
N ASP A 385 8.76 33.43 32.68
CA ASP A 385 9.69 34.56 32.62
C ASP A 385 9.16 35.75 31.80
N GLY A 386 7.95 35.66 31.23
CA GLY A 386 7.27 36.77 30.59
C GLY A 386 7.46 36.91 29.08
N ASN A 387 7.94 35.87 28.39
CA ASN A 387 8.02 35.85 26.92
C ASN A 387 6.72 35.30 26.31
N PRO A 388 6.22 35.82 25.17
CA PRO A 388 5.07 35.24 24.47
C PRO A 388 5.34 33.80 24.00
N GLY A 389 4.39 32.88 24.19
CA GLY A 389 4.51 31.47 23.81
C GLY A 389 4.64 30.51 24.99
N LEU A 390 4.99 29.25 24.68
CA LEU A 390 5.34 28.23 25.67
C LEU A 390 6.84 27.98 25.64
N ARG A 391 7.39 27.46 26.72
CA ARG A 391 8.78 27.00 26.78
C ARG A 391 8.82 25.49 26.80
N ILE A 392 9.73 24.89 26.04
CA ILE A 392 10.06 23.46 26.13
C ILE A 392 11.47 23.27 26.69
N ARG A 393 11.62 22.46 27.74
CA ARG A 393 12.90 22.05 28.33
C ARG A 393 13.14 20.58 28.12
N PHE A 394 14.35 20.20 27.73
CA PHE A 394 14.73 18.81 27.47
C PHE A 394 15.61 18.26 28.58
N TYR A 395 15.40 17.01 28.95
CA TYR A 395 16.07 16.32 30.03
C TYR A 395 16.49 14.91 29.61
N ARG A 396 17.60 14.43 30.17
CA ARG A 396 18.01 13.04 30.03
C ARG A 396 17.21 12.14 30.98
N GLU A 397 17.02 12.57 32.23
CA GLU A 397 16.31 11.81 33.25
C GLU A 397 14.78 12.05 33.25
N PRO A 398 13.98 11.04 33.67
CA PRO A 398 12.54 11.19 33.83
C PRO A 398 12.15 12.22 34.89
N PRO A 399 10.90 12.73 34.88
CA PRO A 399 10.40 13.67 35.90
C PRO A 399 10.44 13.16 37.34
N THR A 400 10.60 11.85 37.55
CA THR A 400 10.72 11.22 38.88
C THR A 400 12.07 11.46 39.54
N VAL A 401 13.09 11.92 38.80
CA VAL A 401 14.40 12.25 39.36
C VAL A 401 14.39 13.70 39.84
N PRO A 402 14.59 13.96 41.15
CA PRO A 402 14.69 15.33 41.66
C PRO A 402 15.94 16.03 41.12
N ASP A 403 15.86 17.35 40.93
CA ASP A 403 16.98 18.21 40.50
C ASP A 403 17.68 17.78 39.20
N ARG A 404 16.93 17.18 38.26
CA ARG A 404 17.44 16.76 36.94
C ARG A 404 17.99 17.93 36.11
N GLU A 405 19.08 17.70 35.38
CA GLU A 405 19.76 18.70 34.55
C GLU A 405 18.91 19.09 33.32
N VAL A 406 18.68 20.39 33.12
CA VAL A 406 18.15 20.91 31.85
C VAL A 406 19.26 20.82 30.81
N ILE A 407 19.06 19.97 29.81
CA ILE A 407 20.04 19.71 28.77
C ILE A 407 19.97 20.75 27.64
N ASP A 408 18.75 21.19 27.32
CA ASP A 408 18.46 22.13 26.25
C ASP A 408 17.09 22.80 26.50
N GLU A 409 16.86 23.96 25.91
CA GLU A 409 15.64 24.76 26.07
C GLU A 409 15.28 25.46 24.76
N SER A 410 13.99 25.57 24.44
CA SER A 410 13.51 26.30 23.27
C SER A 410 12.17 26.98 23.53
N LEU A 411 11.89 28.04 22.76
CA LEU A 411 10.59 28.71 22.75
C LEU A 411 9.68 28.05 21.72
N LEU A 412 8.41 27.89 22.08
CA LEU A 412 7.35 27.39 21.21
C LEU A 412 6.36 28.54 20.93
N PRO A 413 6.30 29.04 19.68
CA PRO A 413 5.37 30.11 19.31
C PRO A 413 3.91 29.65 19.23
N GLU A 414 3.69 28.34 19.15
CA GLU A 414 2.38 27.70 19.28
C GLU A 414 2.52 26.41 20.12
N SER A 415 1.40 25.91 20.64
CA SER A 415 1.35 24.69 21.45
C SER A 415 1.45 23.39 20.64
N SER A 416 2.31 23.37 19.62
CA SER A 416 2.74 22.16 18.93
C SER A 416 4.26 22.07 18.91
N TRP A 417 4.79 20.85 19.05
CA TRP A 417 6.22 20.59 18.97
C TRP A 417 6.46 19.34 18.13
N GLN A 418 7.13 19.53 17.00
CA GLN A 418 7.54 18.42 16.13
C GLN A 418 9.04 18.25 16.24
N LEU A 419 9.48 17.15 16.84
CA LEU A 419 10.90 16.90 17.13
C LEU A 419 11.54 16.06 16.02
N MET A 420 11.08 16.26 14.78
CA MET A 420 11.65 15.63 13.61
C MET A 420 13.00 16.26 13.29
N GLY A 421 14.06 15.46 13.23
CA GLY A 421 15.43 15.97 13.06
C GLY A 421 16.03 16.63 14.30
N TYR A 422 15.30 16.76 15.40
CA TYR A 422 15.87 17.21 16.68
C TYR A 422 16.81 16.14 17.24
N SER A 423 18.02 16.57 17.60
CA SER A 423 19.00 15.72 18.27
C SER A 423 19.96 16.59 19.08
N HIS A 424 20.40 16.09 20.22
CA HIS A 424 21.39 16.76 21.06
C HIS A 424 22.42 15.73 21.56
N PRO A 425 23.73 16.02 21.58
CA PRO A 425 24.77 15.03 21.94
C PRO A 425 24.62 14.44 23.34
N LYS A 426 24.01 15.18 24.27
CA LYS A 426 23.74 14.70 25.64
C LYS A 426 22.42 13.92 25.77
N LEU A 427 21.53 13.91 24.77
CA LEU A 427 20.26 13.19 24.83
C LEU A 427 20.36 11.83 24.16
N GLU A 428 19.73 10.82 24.77
CA GLU A 428 19.58 9.50 24.16
C GLU A 428 18.35 9.46 23.24
N LYS A 429 18.05 8.29 22.65
CA LYS A 429 16.81 8.13 21.86
C LYS A 429 15.56 8.31 22.72
N LEU A 430 15.57 7.74 23.93
CA LEU A 430 14.59 8.03 24.96
C LEU A 430 15.05 9.26 25.72
N PHE A 431 14.26 10.32 25.69
CA PHE A 431 14.48 11.53 26.46
C PHE A 431 13.15 12.11 26.90
N TYR A 432 13.21 13.09 27.79
CA TYR A 432 12.06 13.69 28.42
C TYR A 432 12.03 15.19 28.08
N ALA A 433 10.83 15.76 27.99
CA ALA A 433 10.67 17.20 27.89
C ALA A 433 9.54 17.71 28.79
N GLU A 434 9.64 18.97 29.19
CA GLU A 434 8.55 19.69 29.86
C GLU A 434 8.17 20.90 29.03
N VAL A 435 6.90 21.02 28.67
CA VAL A 435 6.35 22.22 28.04
C VAL A 435 5.59 23.00 29.11
N GLU A 436 5.90 24.29 29.29
CA GLU A 436 5.23 25.13 30.28
C GLU A 436 4.82 26.50 29.73
N GLY A 437 3.72 27.02 30.25
CA GLY A 437 3.20 28.34 29.92
C GLY A 437 2.08 28.75 30.85
N ASP A 438 1.82 30.05 30.90
CA ASP A 438 0.75 30.68 31.66
C ASP A 438 -0.35 31.14 30.71
N PHE A 439 -1.54 30.57 30.85
CA PHE A 439 -2.74 30.94 30.10
C PHE A 439 -3.61 31.87 30.94
N VAL A 440 -4.17 32.93 30.34
CA VAL A 440 -5.14 33.80 31.00
C VAL A 440 -6.53 33.58 30.39
N GLY A 441 -7.50 33.23 31.23
CA GLY A 441 -8.87 32.94 30.80
C GLY A 441 -9.49 34.10 30.03
N LYS A 442 -9.89 33.88 28.78
CA LYS A 442 -10.50 34.93 27.93
C LYS A 442 -11.98 35.13 28.19
N ALA A 443 -12.66 34.13 28.73
CA ALA A 443 -14.07 34.16 29.08
C ALA A 443 -14.35 33.17 30.20
N THR A 444 -15.41 33.43 30.97
CA THR A 444 -15.88 32.49 32.00
C THR A 444 -16.76 31.42 31.37
N GLY A 445 -16.50 30.14 31.66
CA GLY A 445 -17.29 29.01 31.17
C GLY A 445 -16.50 27.70 31.00
N PRO A 446 -17.14 26.65 30.46
CA PRO A 446 -16.47 25.38 30.15
C PRO A 446 -15.52 25.54 28.95
N PHE A 447 -14.30 25.05 29.12
CA PHE A 447 -13.29 24.90 28.06
C PHE A 447 -12.82 23.45 28.01
N GLU A 448 -12.55 22.95 26.81
CA GLU A 448 -12.02 21.61 26.59
C GLU A 448 -10.55 21.69 26.18
N PHE A 449 -9.69 21.06 26.99
CA PHE A 449 -8.29 20.80 26.65
C PHE A 449 -8.19 19.54 25.81
N GLY A 450 -7.29 19.53 24.84
CA GLY A 450 -6.99 18.39 23.98
C GLY A 450 -5.49 18.09 23.92
N LEU A 451 -5.06 16.84 24.13
CA LEU A 451 -3.66 16.43 24.07
C LEU A 451 -3.49 15.23 23.13
N ALA A 452 -2.63 15.38 22.12
CA ALA A 452 -2.14 14.25 21.33
C ALA A 452 -0.63 14.23 21.20
N VAL A 453 -0.11 13.02 21.05
CA VAL A 453 1.32 12.75 21.15
C VAL A 453 1.74 11.62 20.22
N TYR A 454 2.95 11.71 19.67
CA TYR A 454 3.72 10.56 19.22
C TYR A 454 4.94 10.43 20.14
N GLY A 455 4.88 9.45 21.04
CA GLY A 455 5.60 9.45 22.31
C GLY A 455 4.60 9.14 23.42
N SER A 456 4.76 9.76 24.59
CA SER A 456 3.79 9.74 25.69
C SER A 456 3.74 11.11 26.35
N ALA A 457 2.58 11.53 26.86
CA ALA A 457 2.48 12.82 27.53
C ALA A 457 1.41 12.89 28.62
N ARG A 458 1.61 13.76 29.62
CA ARG A 458 0.63 14.14 30.63
C ARG A 458 0.46 15.66 30.66
N LEU A 459 -0.78 16.13 30.70
CA LEU A 459 -1.11 17.55 30.86
C LEU A 459 -1.54 17.82 32.30
N TYR A 460 -0.93 18.82 32.91
CA TYR A 460 -1.31 19.38 34.20
C TYR A 460 -1.71 20.84 34.05
N VAL A 461 -2.73 21.25 34.81
CA VAL A 461 -3.16 22.65 34.97
C VAL A 461 -3.16 22.96 36.46
N ASP A 462 -2.41 24.00 36.87
CA ASP A 462 -2.20 24.37 38.28
C ASP A 462 -1.74 23.19 39.17
N GLY A 463 -0.89 22.32 38.59
CA GLY A 463 -0.36 21.13 39.27
C GLY A 463 -1.32 19.94 39.34
N GLN A 464 -2.57 20.08 38.91
CA GLN A 464 -3.54 18.97 38.84
C GLN A 464 -3.45 18.27 37.49
N LEU A 465 -3.35 16.93 37.51
CA LEU A 465 -3.36 16.12 36.29
C LEU A 465 -4.73 16.20 35.61
N LEU A 466 -4.77 16.72 34.39
CA LEU A 466 -5.99 16.89 33.61
C LEU A 466 -6.14 15.82 32.53
N ILE A 467 -5.06 15.49 31.80
CA ILE A 467 -5.07 14.46 30.74
C ILE A 467 -3.85 13.56 30.89
N ASP A 468 -4.07 12.24 30.95
CA ASP A 468 -3.01 11.23 30.90
C ASP A 468 -3.05 10.48 29.56
N ASN A 469 -2.08 10.75 28.69
CA ASN A 469 -1.87 10.08 27.42
C ASN A 469 -0.61 9.18 27.46
N THR A 470 -0.37 8.55 28.61
CA THR A 470 0.72 7.59 28.87
C THR A 470 0.19 6.19 29.18
N ALA A 471 -0.90 6.08 29.94
CA ALA A 471 -1.43 4.80 30.42
C ALA A 471 -2.10 3.99 29.29
N VAL A 472 -3.08 4.58 28.62
CA VAL A 472 -3.84 4.00 27.52
C VAL A 472 -3.74 4.92 26.31
N GLN A 473 -3.04 4.47 25.28
CA GLN A 473 -2.88 5.24 24.04
C GLN A 473 -3.80 4.69 22.95
N ARG A 474 -4.59 5.58 22.33
CA ARG A 474 -5.46 5.24 21.21
C ARG A 474 -4.92 5.89 19.94
N GLY A 475 -4.71 5.11 18.88
CA GLY A 475 -4.12 5.60 17.63
C GLY A 475 -5.03 6.59 16.89
N GLY A 476 -4.44 7.64 16.32
CA GLY A 476 -5.15 8.69 15.58
C GLY A 476 -4.42 9.13 14.31
N THR A 477 -4.78 10.31 13.80
CA THR A 477 -4.16 10.92 12.61
C THR A 477 -2.98 11.83 12.93
N PHE A 478 -2.70 12.12 14.21
CA PHE A 478 -1.59 12.99 14.62
C PHE A 478 -0.23 12.48 14.15
N PHE A 479 0.66 13.41 13.80
CA PHE A 479 2.04 13.16 13.37
C PHE A 479 2.14 12.08 12.28
N PHE A 480 1.62 12.39 11.09
CA PHE A 480 1.58 11.48 9.94
C PHE A 480 0.83 10.16 10.25
N GLY A 481 -0.19 10.24 11.10
CA GLY A 481 -0.96 9.09 11.57
C GLY A 481 -0.23 8.14 12.52
N LYS A 482 0.94 8.49 13.05
CA LYS A 482 1.69 7.67 14.04
C LYS A 482 1.26 7.91 15.48
N GLY A 483 0.84 9.13 15.77
CA GLY A 483 0.47 9.57 17.10
C GLY A 483 -0.90 9.09 17.53
N THR A 484 -1.29 9.56 18.70
CA THR A 484 -2.59 9.27 19.30
C THR A 484 -3.70 10.09 18.64
N LEU A 485 -4.94 9.72 18.92
CA LEU A 485 -6.06 10.66 18.84
C LEU A 485 -5.92 11.73 19.93
N GLU A 486 -6.72 12.79 19.83
CA GLU A 486 -6.77 13.84 20.86
C GLU A 486 -7.53 13.33 22.08
N GLU A 487 -6.82 13.12 23.18
CA GLU A 487 -7.45 12.89 24.48
C GLU A 487 -7.95 14.24 24.99
N LYS A 488 -9.19 14.28 25.49
CA LYS A 488 -9.89 15.53 25.81
C LYS A 488 -10.37 15.54 27.26
N ALA A 489 -10.35 16.72 27.88
CA ALA A 489 -10.87 16.94 29.22
C ALA A 489 -11.42 18.36 29.36
N GLU A 490 -12.56 18.51 30.02
CA GLU A 490 -13.20 19.79 30.27
C GLU A 490 -12.77 20.40 31.62
N MET A 491 -12.59 21.71 31.65
CA MET A 491 -12.32 22.50 32.84
C MET A 491 -13.11 23.81 32.79
N HIS A 492 -13.63 24.25 33.94
CA HIS A 492 -14.26 25.56 34.05
C HIS A 492 -13.19 26.65 34.19
N ILE A 493 -13.14 27.57 33.23
CA ILE A 493 -12.20 28.70 33.18
C ILE A 493 -12.93 29.96 33.63
N ILE A 494 -12.24 30.82 34.37
CA ILE A 494 -12.72 32.13 34.82
C ILE A 494 -11.98 33.21 34.04
N GLN A 495 -12.73 34.19 33.51
CA GLN A 495 -12.14 35.31 32.78
C GLN A 495 -11.15 36.08 33.64
N GLY A 496 -9.97 36.40 33.09
CA GLY A 496 -8.90 37.13 33.75
C GLY A 496 -8.07 36.31 34.73
N GLN A 497 -8.51 35.10 35.12
CA GLN A 497 -7.72 34.21 35.95
C GLN A 497 -6.55 33.60 35.16
N LYS A 498 -5.40 33.51 35.82
CA LYS A 498 -4.18 32.90 35.29
C LYS A 498 -4.12 31.41 35.67
N TYR A 499 -3.78 30.56 34.71
CA TYR A 499 -3.65 29.11 34.84
C TYR A 499 -2.28 28.66 34.36
N ARG A 500 -1.55 27.91 35.19
CA ARG A 500 -0.24 27.34 34.84
C ARG A 500 -0.42 26.02 34.10
N ILE A 501 -0.04 25.98 32.83
CA ILE A 501 -0.01 24.78 31.99
C ILE A 501 1.37 24.13 32.11
N LYS A 502 1.39 22.82 32.33
CA LYS A 502 2.59 21.98 32.25
C LYS A 502 2.28 20.69 31.49
N VAL A 503 3.03 20.38 30.44
CA VAL A 503 3.00 19.08 29.76
C VAL A 503 4.30 18.34 30.04
N GLU A 504 4.20 17.16 30.62
CA GLU A 504 5.33 16.23 30.72
C GLU A 504 5.32 15.32 29.51
N TYR A 505 6.39 15.31 28.72
CA TYR A 505 6.52 14.60 27.46
C TYR A 505 7.67 13.59 27.50
N GLU A 506 7.45 12.44 26.88
CA GLU A 506 8.44 11.39 26.65
C GLU A 506 8.55 11.13 25.15
N SER A 507 9.78 11.04 24.63
CA SER A 507 10.05 10.89 23.19
C SER A 507 9.46 9.61 22.59
N ALA A 508 9.49 9.49 21.25
CA ALA A 508 8.82 8.42 20.49
C ALA A 508 9.03 6.98 21.02
N PRO A 509 10.20 6.55 21.55
CA PRO A 509 10.39 5.21 22.10
C PRO A 509 9.46 4.86 23.27
N SER A 510 8.89 5.84 23.96
CA SER A 510 7.89 5.62 25.01
C SER A 510 6.51 5.20 24.46
N SER A 511 6.24 5.44 23.18
CA SER A 511 4.91 5.19 22.61
C SER A 511 4.57 3.71 22.60
N LYS A 512 3.35 3.39 23.04
CA LYS A 512 2.78 2.04 23.01
C LYS A 512 2.13 1.69 21.66
N LEU A 513 2.03 2.66 20.75
CA LEU A 513 1.43 2.48 19.43
C LEU A 513 2.43 1.92 18.43
N VAL A 514 2.08 0.81 17.77
CA VAL A 514 2.85 0.24 16.67
C VAL A 514 2.04 0.30 15.39
N LYS A 515 2.35 1.28 14.53
CA LYS A 515 1.70 1.43 13.22
C LYS A 515 2.69 1.15 12.07
N PRO A 516 2.44 0.14 11.22
CA PRO A 516 3.27 -0.09 10.02
C PRO A 516 3.08 1.03 8.97
N GLY A 517 3.95 1.09 7.96
CA GLY A 517 3.71 1.89 6.75
C GLY A 517 4.04 3.39 6.80
N VAL A 518 4.53 3.91 7.93
CA VAL A 518 5.00 5.32 8.04
C VAL A 518 6.38 5.35 8.72
N VAL A 519 7.20 6.33 8.35
CA VAL A 519 8.53 6.58 8.91
C VAL A 519 8.50 6.76 10.44
N ASN A 520 9.51 6.25 11.14
CA ASN A 520 9.70 6.47 12.59
C ASN A 520 10.73 7.59 12.83
N PHE A 521 10.29 8.67 13.46
CA PHE A 521 11.12 9.80 13.90
C PHE A 521 11.34 9.72 15.41
N GLY A 522 12.59 9.51 15.83
CA GLY A 522 12.92 9.18 17.22
C GLY A 522 12.56 10.27 18.24
N GLY A 523 12.55 11.54 17.84
CA GLY A 523 12.19 12.65 18.72
C GLY A 523 10.71 12.68 19.08
N GLY A 524 9.84 12.17 18.21
CA GLY A 524 8.38 12.21 18.38
C GLY A 524 7.77 13.60 18.13
N ALA A 525 6.55 13.80 18.64
CA ALA A 525 5.86 15.09 18.57
C ALA A 525 4.73 15.18 19.61
N GLY A 526 4.25 16.39 19.88
CA GLY A 526 3.02 16.60 20.65
C GLY A 526 2.27 17.87 20.24
N ARG A 527 0.98 17.92 20.59
CA ARG A 527 0.12 19.09 20.44
C ARG A 527 -0.79 19.23 21.65
N LEU A 528 -1.02 20.47 22.06
CA LEU A 528 -1.99 20.85 23.07
C LEU A 528 -3.01 21.82 22.46
N GLY A 529 -4.28 21.45 22.44
CA GLY A 529 -5.37 22.31 22.01
C GLY A 529 -6.22 22.80 23.18
N LEU A 530 -6.86 23.95 23.00
CA LEU A 530 -7.84 24.51 23.94
C LEU A 530 -8.96 25.18 23.16
N VAL A 531 -10.21 24.84 23.47
CA VAL A 531 -11.38 25.49 22.87
C VAL A 531 -12.46 25.72 23.92
N ARG A 532 -13.23 26.81 23.77
CA ARG A 532 -14.43 27.01 24.58
C ARG A 532 -15.51 26.04 24.11
N VAL A 533 -16.15 25.35 25.05
CA VAL A 533 -17.29 24.49 24.72
C VAL A 533 -18.47 25.38 24.35
N ILE A 534 -19.02 25.17 23.15
CA ILE A 534 -20.18 25.89 22.63
C ILE A 534 -21.33 24.93 22.38
N ASP A 535 -22.55 25.34 22.68
CA ASP A 535 -23.75 24.63 22.24
C ASP A 535 -23.93 24.87 20.73
N PRO A 536 -23.84 23.81 19.89
CA PRO A 536 -23.98 23.96 18.45
C PRO A 536 -25.32 24.57 18.02
N ASP A 537 -26.42 24.26 18.72
CA ASP A 537 -27.75 24.77 18.36
C ASP A 537 -27.91 26.25 18.69
N ALA A 538 -27.38 26.68 19.85
CA ALA A 538 -27.34 28.09 20.21
C ALA A 538 -26.42 28.89 19.28
N SER A 539 -25.23 28.34 18.99
CA SER A 539 -24.23 29.03 18.15
C SER A 539 -24.68 29.15 16.68
N ILE A 540 -25.37 28.15 16.13
CA ILE A 540 -25.94 28.24 14.78
C ILE A 540 -27.08 29.26 14.74
N ARG A 541 -27.94 29.30 15.76
CA ARG A 541 -29.01 30.31 15.85
C ARG A 541 -28.43 31.73 15.90
N ALA A 542 -27.40 31.96 16.71
CA ALA A 542 -26.73 33.26 16.76
C ALA A 542 -26.15 33.66 15.39
N ALA A 543 -25.56 32.72 14.65
CA ALA A 543 -25.08 32.97 13.29
C ALA A 543 -26.21 33.33 12.31
N VAL A 544 -27.36 32.65 12.40
CA VAL A 544 -28.56 32.95 11.60
C VAL A 544 -29.12 34.34 11.95
N ASP A 545 -29.21 34.67 13.24
CA ASP A 545 -29.65 35.98 13.71
C ASP A 545 -28.71 37.08 13.23
N ALA A 546 -27.39 36.88 13.31
CA ALA A 546 -26.41 37.82 12.78
C ALA A 546 -26.56 38.02 11.27
N ALA A 547 -26.75 36.95 10.50
CA ALA A 547 -26.95 37.01 9.05
C ALA A 547 -28.21 37.80 8.66
N THR A 548 -29.32 37.56 9.35
CA THR A 548 -30.63 38.18 9.04
C THR A 548 -30.76 39.63 9.53
N GLN A 549 -30.01 40.01 10.57
CA GLN A 549 -30.03 41.36 11.12
C GLN A 549 -29.03 42.31 10.45
N SER A 550 -28.19 41.83 9.54
CA SER A 550 -27.14 42.61 8.87
C SER A 550 -27.48 42.85 7.40
N ASP A 551 -27.07 43.99 6.86
CA ASP A 551 -27.31 44.33 5.44
C ASP A 551 -26.57 43.38 4.50
N VAL A 552 -25.39 42.90 4.94
CA VAL A 552 -24.55 41.96 4.21
C VAL A 552 -24.14 40.82 5.14
N ALA A 553 -24.17 39.59 4.65
CA ALA A 553 -23.64 38.43 5.35
C ALA A 553 -22.55 37.74 4.51
N ILE A 554 -21.43 37.43 5.14
CA ILE A 554 -20.33 36.66 4.54
C ILE A 554 -20.07 35.45 5.44
N LEU A 555 -20.26 34.26 4.89
CA LEU A 555 -20.02 32.99 5.57
C LEU A 555 -18.74 32.34 5.02
N CYS A 556 -17.73 32.14 5.88
CA CYS A 556 -16.51 31.43 5.50
C CYS A 556 -16.36 30.10 6.23
N VAL A 557 -16.28 29.03 5.44
CA VAL A 557 -16.16 27.64 5.91
C VAL A 557 -15.17 26.88 5.05
N GLY A 558 -14.65 25.76 5.54
CA GLY A 558 -13.71 25.00 4.75
C GLY A 558 -13.00 23.89 5.52
N LEU A 559 -11.90 23.45 4.93
CA LEU A 559 -10.95 22.52 5.51
C LEU A 559 -9.71 23.27 5.97
N THR A 560 -8.93 22.62 6.82
CA THR A 560 -7.68 23.13 7.36
C THR A 560 -6.58 22.07 7.25
N ARG A 561 -5.36 22.40 7.71
CA ARG A 561 -4.25 21.45 7.84
C ARG A 561 -4.58 20.21 8.66
N ASP A 562 -5.61 20.24 9.51
CA ASP A 562 -6.02 19.08 10.30
C ASP A 562 -6.72 18.00 9.45
N GLN A 563 -7.33 18.38 8.31
CA GLN A 563 -7.99 17.46 7.37
C GLN A 563 -7.16 17.19 6.13
N GLU A 564 -6.39 18.17 5.65
CA GLU A 564 -5.52 18.05 4.47
C GLU A 564 -4.05 18.14 4.91
N SER A 565 -3.42 16.98 5.06
CA SER A 565 -2.04 16.87 5.54
C SER A 565 -1.31 15.68 4.92
N GLU A 566 0.00 15.80 4.81
CA GLU A 566 0.89 14.66 4.63
C GLU A 566 0.67 13.57 5.70
N GLY A 567 0.76 12.32 5.28
CA GLY A 567 0.77 11.13 6.13
C GLY A 567 -0.57 10.40 6.25
N PHE A 568 -1.68 11.03 5.87
CA PHE A 568 -2.98 10.37 5.80
C PHE A 568 -3.87 10.99 4.71
N ASP A 569 -4.76 10.19 4.13
CA ASP A 569 -5.78 10.70 3.21
C ASP A 569 -7.09 11.01 3.96
N ARG A 570 -7.89 11.93 3.40
CA ARG A 570 -9.25 12.19 3.88
C ARG A 570 -10.10 10.93 3.71
N GLN A 571 -10.95 10.66 4.69
CA GLN A 571 -11.84 9.48 4.66
C GLN A 571 -13.12 9.73 3.85
N HIS A 572 -13.51 10.99 3.70
CA HIS A 572 -14.72 11.44 3.02
C HIS A 572 -14.55 12.87 2.52
N MET A 573 -15.50 13.32 1.70
CA MET A 573 -15.59 14.71 1.26
C MET A 573 -16.35 15.62 2.24
N GLU A 574 -16.97 15.12 3.30
CA GLU A 574 -17.78 15.97 4.21
C GLU A 574 -16.97 17.08 4.89
N LEU A 575 -17.63 18.23 5.10
CA LEU A 575 -17.13 19.25 6.02
C LEU A 575 -17.17 18.73 7.47
N PRO A 576 -16.24 19.17 8.33
CA PRO A 576 -16.17 18.73 9.72
C PRO A 576 -17.36 19.20 10.56
N GLY A 577 -17.83 18.31 11.44
CA GLY A 577 -18.78 18.64 12.51
C GLY A 577 -20.11 19.21 12.02
N PHE A 578 -20.52 20.34 12.62
CA PHE A 578 -21.80 20.98 12.34
C PHE A 578 -21.75 22.01 11.21
N LEU A 579 -20.62 22.14 10.51
CA LEU A 579 -20.46 23.10 9.41
C LEU A 579 -21.49 22.94 8.28
N PRO A 580 -21.83 21.73 7.78
CA PRO A 580 -22.87 21.60 6.75
C PRO A 580 -24.21 22.19 7.19
N ARG A 581 -24.56 22.00 8.46
CA ARG A 581 -25.81 22.51 9.05
C ARG A 581 -25.77 24.02 9.24
N LEU A 582 -24.64 24.58 9.68
CA LEU A 582 -24.43 26.02 9.75
C LEU A 582 -24.67 26.67 8.39
N VAL A 583 -24.03 26.15 7.34
CA VAL A 583 -24.15 26.71 5.98
C VAL A 583 -25.59 26.66 5.49
N SER A 584 -26.25 25.52 5.68
CA SER A 584 -27.63 25.34 5.27
C SER A 584 -28.57 26.29 6.02
N ALA A 585 -28.45 26.37 7.35
CA ALA A 585 -29.29 27.23 8.18
C ALA A 585 -29.14 28.73 7.87
N VAL A 586 -27.89 29.19 7.63
CA VAL A 586 -27.64 30.58 7.25
C VAL A 586 -28.21 30.89 5.87
N LEU A 587 -28.02 30.01 4.87
CA LEU A 587 -28.58 30.23 3.53
C LEU A 587 -30.11 30.13 3.49
N ASP A 588 -30.71 29.30 4.34
CA ASP A 588 -32.17 29.18 4.45
C ASP A 588 -32.81 30.48 4.99
N ALA A 589 -32.11 31.16 5.91
CA ALA A 589 -32.60 32.38 6.54
C ALA A 589 -32.17 33.66 5.79
N ALA A 590 -30.97 33.66 5.21
CA ALA A 590 -30.37 34.78 4.48
C ALA A 590 -29.82 34.30 3.11
N PRO A 591 -30.68 34.14 2.08
CA PRO A 591 -30.31 33.53 0.80
C PRO A 591 -29.26 34.28 -0.03
N ASP A 592 -29.04 35.57 0.26
CA ASP A 592 -28.06 36.42 -0.43
C ASP A 592 -26.68 36.43 0.27
N THR A 593 -26.48 35.57 1.26
CA THR A 593 -25.18 35.39 1.95
C THR A 593 -24.07 35.04 0.94
N ILE A 594 -22.95 35.77 1.02
CA ILE A 594 -21.74 35.48 0.25
C ILE A 594 -21.02 34.31 0.91
N VAL A 595 -20.88 33.19 0.21
CA VAL A 595 -20.14 32.02 0.73
C VAL A 595 -18.69 32.09 0.26
N VAL A 596 -17.75 31.95 1.18
CA VAL A 596 -16.31 31.81 0.92
C VAL A 596 -15.85 30.44 1.38
N SER A 597 -15.48 29.57 0.44
CA SER A 597 -14.95 28.24 0.74
C SER A 597 -13.41 28.22 0.73
N GLN A 598 -12.79 27.57 1.71
CA GLN A 598 -11.33 27.36 1.77
C GLN A 598 -10.99 25.87 1.85
N SER A 599 -10.27 25.34 0.88
CA SER A 599 -9.72 23.98 0.92
C SER A 599 -8.68 23.82 -0.19
N GLY A 600 -7.76 22.88 -0.06
CA GLY A 600 -6.82 22.57 -1.13
C GLY A 600 -7.42 21.68 -2.22
N THR A 601 -8.41 20.87 -1.85
CA THR A 601 -9.11 19.91 -2.72
C THR A 601 -10.64 19.97 -2.55
N PRO A 602 -11.44 19.40 -3.48
CA PRO A 602 -12.90 19.46 -3.42
C PRO A 602 -13.47 18.81 -2.15
N PHE A 603 -14.56 19.35 -1.62
CA PHE A 603 -15.33 18.77 -0.52
C PHE A 603 -16.84 18.79 -0.84
N ASN A 604 -17.65 18.12 -0.04
CA ASN A 604 -19.08 17.97 -0.29
C ASN A 604 -19.80 19.30 -0.03
N MET A 605 -20.23 19.94 -1.11
CA MET A 605 -21.01 21.17 -1.09
C MET A 605 -22.45 20.95 -1.56
N LEU A 606 -22.82 19.71 -1.95
CA LEU A 606 -24.13 19.40 -2.52
C LEU A 606 -25.32 19.86 -1.65
N PRO A 607 -25.28 19.79 -0.31
CA PRO A 607 -26.41 20.23 0.52
C PRO A 607 -26.79 21.72 0.37
N TRP A 608 -25.93 22.56 -0.21
CA TRP A 608 -26.14 24.02 -0.21
C TRP A 608 -25.65 24.75 -1.48
N ALA A 609 -24.75 24.18 -2.28
CA ALA A 609 -24.15 24.87 -3.43
C ALA A 609 -25.16 25.29 -4.51
N GLU A 610 -26.21 24.49 -4.73
CA GLU A 610 -27.26 24.84 -5.70
C GLU A 610 -28.07 26.06 -5.30
N ARG A 611 -28.26 26.25 -3.99
CA ARG A 611 -29.02 27.38 -3.41
C ARG A 611 -28.16 28.62 -3.18
N THR A 612 -26.85 28.48 -3.24
CA THR A 612 -25.91 29.59 -3.07
C THR A 612 -25.88 30.43 -4.34
N LYS A 613 -26.20 31.72 -4.22
CA LYS A 613 -26.19 32.68 -5.35
C LYS A 613 -24.81 33.29 -5.60
N THR A 614 -24.03 33.48 -4.54
CA THR A 614 -22.70 34.10 -4.59
C THR A 614 -21.69 33.24 -3.85
N HIS A 615 -20.68 32.72 -4.57
CA HIS A 615 -19.72 31.76 -4.03
C HIS A 615 -18.31 32.04 -4.53
N LEU A 616 -17.38 32.27 -3.59
CA LEU A 616 -15.94 32.35 -3.80
C LEU A 616 -15.27 31.08 -3.27
N HIS A 617 -14.30 30.55 -4.02
CA HIS A 617 -13.38 29.52 -3.54
C HIS A 617 -11.97 30.10 -3.45
N ALA A 618 -11.36 30.07 -2.27
CA ALA A 618 -10.11 30.78 -1.97
C ALA A 618 -8.89 29.85 -1.80
N CYS A 619 -9.03 28.56 -2.11
CA CYS A 619 -8.00 27.55 -1.91
C CYS A 619 -7.42 27.60 -0.47
N MET A 620 -6.12 27.35 -0.30
CA MET A 620 -5.35 27.75 0.89
C MET A 620 -4.36 28.85 0.46
N GLY A 621 -4.73 30.11 0.68
CA GLY A 621 -4.13 31.28 0.01
C GLY A 621 -2.83 31.84 0.61
N GLY A 622 -2.12 31.10 1.45
CA GLY A 622 -0.88 31.58 2.08
C GLY A 622 -1.10 32.70 3.09
N LYS A 623 -0.01 33.39 3.47
CA LYS A 623 0.00 34.37 4.58
C LYS A 623 -0.94 35.56 4.37
N GLU A 624 -1.21 35.91 3.12
CA GLU A 624 -2.04 37.05 2.70
C GLU A 624 -3.48 36.65 2.34
N THR A 625 -3.91 35.41 2.61
CA THR A 625 -5.22 34.90 2.18
C THR A 625 -6.40 35.82 2.55
N GLY A 626 -6.42 36.39 3.75
CA GLY A 626 -7.49 37.29 4.17
C GLY A 626 -7.56 38.58 3.37
N ASN A 627 -6.40 39.17 3.03
CA ASN A 627 -6.34 40.35 2.18
C ASN A 627 -6.72 40.02 0.74
N GLY A 628 -6.27 38.89 0.18
CA GLY A 628 -6.65 38.45 -1.16
C GLY A 628 -8.16 38.21 -1.30
N ILE A 629 -8.78 37.56 -0.31
CA ILE A 629 -10.24 37.35 -0.25
C ILE A 629 -10.96 38.71 -0.23
N ALA A 630 -10.54 39.61 0.65
CA ALA A 630 -11.16 40.92 0.78
C ALA A 630 -10.98 41.79 -0.48
N ASP A 631 -9.81 41.74 -1.13
CA ASP A 631 -9.55 42.48 -2.36
C ASP A 631 -10.47 42.06 -3.50
N VAL A 632 -10.79 40.77 -3.59
CA VAL A 632 -11.79 40.28 -4.54
C VAL A 632 -13.19 40.75 -4.11
N ILE A 633 -13.58 40.53 -2.85
CA ILE A 633 -14.92 40.93 -2.36
C ILE A 633 -15.21 42.41 -2.63
N PHE A 634 -14.25 43.31 -2.39
CA PHE A 634 -14.42 44.75 -2.60
C PHE A 634 -14.04 45.23 -4.01
N GLY A 635 -13.67 44.32 -4.92
CA GLY A 635 -13.36 44.67 -6.31
C GLY A 635 -12.05 45.43 -6.53
N LYS A 636 -11.11 45.41 -5.57
CA LYS A 636 -9.73 45.88 -5.77
C LYS A 636 -8.97 44.95 -6.73
N ILE A 637 -9.31 43.66 -6.69
CA ILE A 637 -8.86 42.66 -7.64
C ILE A 637 -10.11 42.11 -8.35
N CYS A 638 -10.12 42.16 -9.67
CA CYS A 638 -11.12 41.47 -10.47
C CYS A 638 -10.78 39.97 -10.48
N PRO A 639 -11.69 39.07 -10.05
CA PRO A 639 -11.40 37.65 -9.94
C PRO A 639 -11.06 37.08 -11.31
N SER A 640 -9.94 36.36 -11.35
CA SER A 640 -9.42 35.75 -12.59
C SER A 640 -8.84 34.35 -12.36
N GLY A 641 -9.04 33.80 -11.16
CA GLY A 641 -8.67 32.42 -10.86
C GLY A 641 -9.60 31.44 -11.59
N LYS A 642 -9.06 30.31 -12.04
CA LYS A 642 -9.81 29.21 -12.65
C LYS A 642 -9.50 27.90 -11.95
N LEU A 643 -10.49 27.03 -11.77
CA LEU A 643 -10.35 25.76 -11.05
C LEU A 643 -9.28 24.85 -11.69
N PRO A 644 -8.23 24.46 -10.94
CA PRO A 644 -7.26 23.47 -11.41
C PRO A 644 -7.73 22.02 -11.18
N LEU A 645 -8.89 21.83 -10.54
CA LEU A 645 -9.49 20.54 -10.19
C LEU A 645 -10.98 20.54 -10.54
N SER A 646 -11.50 19.40 -10.99
CA SER A 646 -12.94 19.17 -11.12
C SER A 646 -13.56 18.97 -9.74
N PHE A 647 -14.72 19.59 -9.49
CA PHE A 647 -15.44 19.48 -8.21
C PHE A 647 -16.60 18.49 -8.38
N PRO A 648 -16.46 17.21 -7.99
CA PRO A 648 -17.52 16.23 -8.15
C PRO A 648 -18.71 16.54 -7.25
N ARG A 649 -19.91 16.12 -7.67
CA ARG A 649 -21.12 16.26 -6.84
C ARG A 649 -21.09 15.34 -5.62
N ARG A 650 -20.54 14.12 -5.78
CA ARG A 650 -20.38 13.13 -4.70
C ARG A 650 -19.09 12.34 -4.88
N ILE A 651 -18.61 11.73 -3.80
CA ILE A 651 -17.38 10.92 -3.84
C ILE A 651 -17.54 9.69 -4.73
N GLU A 652 -18.73 9.13 -4.82
CA GLU A 652 -19.08 7.97 -5.66
C GLU A 652 -19.04 8.27 -7.15
N ASP A 653 -19.13 9.55 -7.54
CA ASP A 653 -19.06 9.97 -8.93
C ASP A 653 -17.60 10.10 -9.42
N THR A 654 -16.61 9.92 -8.55
CA THR A 654 -15.19 10.05 -8.91
C THR A 654 -14.63 8.80 -9.58
N PRO A 655 -13.63 8.92 -10.48
CA PRO A 655 -13.00 7.76 -11.13
C PRO A 655 -12.35 6.78 -10.16
N THR A 656 -12.02 7.25 -8.95
CA THR A 656 -11.19 6.53 -7.99
C THR A 656 -11.95 5.97 -6.81
N TYR A 657 -13.28 6.09 -6.77
CA TYR A 657 -14.12 5.67 -5.64
C TYR A 657 -13.88 4.22 -5.20
N LEU A 658 -13.65 3.31 -6.14
CA LEU A 658 -13.45 1.88 -5.86
C LEU A 658 -11.98 1.51 -5.63
N ASN A 659 -11.05 2.43 -5.85
CA ASN A 659 -9.63 2.13 -6.00
C ASN A 659 -8.75 3.29 -5.51
N PHE A 660 -9.18 3.93 -4.42
CA PHE A 660 -8.40 4.90 -3.65
C PHE A 660 -8.10 4.34 -2.26
N GLY A 661 -6.81 4.19 -1.94
CA GLY A 661 -6.34 3.51 -0.73
C GLY A 661 -5.61 2.20 -1.03
N SER A 662 -4.73 1.82 -0.10
CA SER A 662 -3.98 0.56 -0.17
C SER A 662 -4.86 -0.62 0.25
N GLU A 663 -5.06 -1.57 -0.65
CA GLU A 663 -5.68 -2.85 -0.34
C GLU A 663 -4.65 -3.97 -0.46
N ARG A 664 -4.29 -4.58 0.68
CA ARG A 664 -3.27 -5.64 0.73
C ARG A 664 -1.92 -5.18 0.17
N GLY A 665 -1.54 -3.93 0.43
CA GLY A 665 -0.26 -3.35 0.00
C GLY A 665 -0.21 -2.98 -1.48
N ARG A 666 -1.36 -2.78 -2.15
CA ARG A 666 -1.42 -2.30 -3.54
C ARG A 666 -2.59 -1.35 -3.75
N VAL A 667 -2.48 -0.51 -4.78
CA VAL A 667 -3.57 0.29 -5.35
C VAL A 667 -3.55 0.09 -6.86
N ILE A 668 -4.73 0.00 -7.48
CA ILE A 668 -4.85 -0.20 -8.93
C ILE A 668 -5.38 1.10 -9.53
N TYR A 669 -4.70 1.67 -10.53
CA TYR A 669 -5.19 2.84 -11.25
C TYR A 669 -6.12 2.37 -12.37
N GLY A 670 -7.33 1.95 -11.99
CA GLY A 670 -8.33 1.32 -12.86
C GLY A 670 -9.08 2.29 -13.76
N GLU A 671 -8.99 3.59 -13.47
CA GLU A 671 -9.51 4.68 -14.30
C GLU A 671 -8.67 4.93 -15.56
N ASP A 672 -7.47 4.33 -15.65
CA ASP A 672 -6.54 4.54 -16.75
C ASP A 672 -6.26 6.04 -16.98
N ILE A 673 -6.17 6.52 -18.23
CA ILE A 673 -5.94 7.93 -18.57
C ILE A 673 -7.12 8.86 -18.23
N TYR A 674 -8.26 8.30 -17.81
CA TYR A 674 -9.46 9.06 -17.50
C TYR A 674 -9.39 9.58 -16.07
N VAL A 675 -8.55 10.60 -15.86
CA VAL A 675 -8.37 11.30 -14.59
C VAL A 675 -8.95 12.72 -14.69
N GLY A 676 -9.65 13.16 -13.65
CA GLY A 676 -10.24 14.50 -13.61
C GLY A 676 -11.33 14.70 -14.65
N TYR A 677 -11.37 15.87 -15.29
CA TYR A 677 -12.34 16.20 -16.35
C TYR A 677 -12.39 15.17 -17.48
N ARG A 678 -11.25 14.52 -17.79
CA ARG A 678 -11.17 13.45 -18.80
C ARG A 678 -12.13 12.30 -18.49
N TYR A 679 -12.34 11.99 -17.20
CA TYR A 679 -13.31 10.99 -16.76
C TYR A 679 -14.73 11.49 -16.90
N TYR A 680 -15.03 12.63 -16.26
CA TYR A 680 -16.39 13.13 -16.15
C TYR A 680 -17.02 13.37 -17.51
N GLU A 681 -16.25 13.91 -18.47
CA GLU A 681 -16.72 14.10 -19.85
C GLU A 681 -16.89 12.77 -20.58
N LYS A 682 -15.96 11.81 -20.40
CA LYS A 682 -16.04 10.52 -21.09
C LYS A 682 -17.26 9.69 -20.71
N VAL A 683 -17.68 9.79 -19.45
CA VAL A 683 -18.85 9.06 -18.94
C VAL A 683 -20.12 9.91 -18.87
N ASP A 684 -20.09 11.11 -19.46
CA ASP A 684 -21.18 12.09 -19.43
C ASP A 684 -21.76 12.29 -18.02
N ARG A 685 -20.87 12.58 -17.06
CA ARG A 685 -21.18 12.75 -15.64
C ARG A 685 -21.06 14.21 -15.25
N GLY A 686 -22.19 14.81 -14.86
CA GLY A 686 -22.22 16.17 -14.31
C GLY A 686 -21.38 16.32 -13.04
N VAL A 687 -20.61 17.42 -12.99
CA VAL A 687 -19.85 17.88 -11.83
C VAL A 687 -20.51 19.12 -11.23
N LEU A 688 -20.16 19.48 -10.00
CA LEU A 688 -20.64 20.72 -9.39
C LEU A 688 -19.98 21.95 -10.05
N TYR A 689 -18.67 21.87 -10.25
CA TYR A 689 -17.90 22.84 -11.03
C TYR A 689 -16.86 22.09 -11.86
N HIS A 690 -16.69 22.49 -13.12
CA HIS A 690 -15.77 21.85 -14.05
C HIS A 690 -14.35 22.38 -13.92
N PHE A 691 -13.37 21.57 -14.33
CA PHE A 691 -11.99 22.03 -14.52
C PHE A 691 -11.96 23.28 -15.43
N GLY A 692 -11.12 24.24 -15.07
CA GLY A 692 -10.99 25.51 -15.79
C GLY A 692 -12.12 26.52 -15.53
N HIS A 693 -13.08 26.23 -14.65
CA HIS A 693 -14.18 27.14 -14.30
C HIS A 693 -13.73 28.31 -13.41
N GLY A 694 -14.22 29.51 -13.68
CA GLY A 694 -14.07 30.69 -12.83
C GLY A 694 -14.60 31.94 -13.51
N LEU A 695 -15.47 32.66 -12.83
CA LEU A 695 -16.12 33.87 -13.31
C LEU A 695 -15.24 35.11 -13.09
N SER A 696 -15.64 36.21 -13.72
CA SER A 696 -15.00 37.52 -13.64
C SER A 696 -16.06 38.60 -13.36
N TYR A 697 -15.64 39.80 -12.93
CA TYR A 697 -16.53 40.97 -12.88
C TYR A 697 -16.69 41.65 -14.25
N THR A 698 -15.96 41.18 -15.26
CA THR A 698 -16.09 41.60 -16.66
C THR A 698 -16.36 40.40 -17.56
N THR A 699 -16.64 40.65 -18.85
CA THR A 699 -16.91 39.63 -19.86
C THR A 699 -15.85 39.65 -20.95
N PHE A 700 -15.58 38.49 -21.55
CA PHE A 700 -14.61 38.34 -22.63
C PHE A 700 -15.25 37.68 -23.85
N THR A 701 -14.84 38.12 -25.04
CA THR A 701 -15.23 37.50 -26.32
C THR A 701 -14.00 37.02 -27.08
N TYR A 702 -14.17 35.93 -27.83
CA TYR A 702 -13.12 35.25 -28.58
C TYR A 702 -13.43 35.31 -30.07
N SER A 703 -12.47 35.72 -30.90
CA SER A 703 -12.62 35.83 -32.35
C SER A 703 -11.34 35.45 -33.10
N ASN A 704 -11.45 35.32 -34.43
CA ASN A 704 -10.31 35.19 -35.34
C ASN A 704 -9.35 34.03 -35.00
N LEU A 705 -9.91 32.88 -34.62
CA LEU A 705 -9.13 31.66 -34.36
C LEU A 705 -8.42 31.19 -35.63
N THR A 706 -7.10 31.15 -35.60
CA THR A 706 -6.26 30.56 -36.63
C THR A 706 -5.39 29.47 -36.04
N VAL A 707 -5.34 28.32 -36.70
CA VAL A 707 -4.63 27.14 -36.22
C VAL A 707 -3.59 26.74 -37.27
N THR A 708 -2.35 26.61 -36.83
CA THR A 708 -1.25 25.99 -37.58
C THR A 708 -0.89 24.65 -36.94
N SER A 709 0.05 23.90 -37.52
CA SER A 709 0.49 22.61 -36.94
C SER A 709 1.12 22.74 -35.55
N LEU A 710 1.63 23.92 -35.17
CA LEU A 710 2.35 24.14 -33.91
C LEU A 710 1.77 25.26 -33.04
N HIS A 711 1.03 26.20 -33.63
CA HIS A 711 0.59 27.42 -32.96
C HIS A 711 -0.88 27.68 -33.20
N VAL A 712 -1.54 28.17 -32.16
CA VAL A 712 -2.89 28.74 -32.23
C VAL A 712 -2.80 30.24 -31.95
N ASN A 713 -3.43 31.04 -32.81
CA ASN A 713 -3.63 32.46 -32.57
C ASN A 713 -5.13 32.75 -32.47
N LEU A 714 -5.50 33.64 -31.56
CA LEU A 714 -6.85 34.17 -31.45
C LEU A 714 -6.83 35.59 -30.91
N GLU A 715 -7.91 36.31 -31.13
CA GLU A 715 -8.16 37.61 -30.50
C GLU A 715 -9.09 37.41 -29.31
N VAL A 716 -8.73 38.08 -28.21
CA VAL A 716 -9.57 38.16 -27.01
C VAL A 716 -9.84 39.63 -26.74
N THR A 717 -11.10 39.96 -26.54
CA THR A 717 -11.55 41.31 -26.23
C THR A 717 -12.19 41.33 -24.85
N ASN A 718 -11.81 42.28 -24.00
CA ASN A 718 -12.60 42.62 -22.82
C ASN A 718 -13.83 43.42 -23.27
N SER A 719 -15.00 42.76 -23.24
CA SER A 719 -16.26 43.34 -23.70
C SER A 719 -17.08 44.01 -22.58
N GLY A 720 -16.57 44.00 -21.34
CA GLY A 720 -17.20 44.67 -20.21
C GLY A 720 -16.54 46.00 -19.82
N THR A 721 -16.92 46.52 -18.66
CA THR A 721 -16.54 47.87 -18.19
C THR A 721 -15.46 47.89 -17.12
N VAL A 722 -15.01 46.71 -16.67
CA VAL A 722 -14.02 46.57 -15.60
C VAL A 722 -12.76 45.94 -16.17
N ALA A 723 -11.59 46.45 -15.79
CA ALA A 723 -10.32 45.80 -16.11
C ALA A 723 -10.29 44.39 -15.50
N GLY A 724 -9.70 43.43 -16.20
CA GLY A 724 -9.75 42.03 -15.77
C GLY A 724 -8.67 41.19 -16.43
N ALA A 725 -8.57 39.94 -16.02
CA ALA A 725 -7.69 38.97 -16.65
C ALA A 725 -8.45 37.71 -17.03
N GLU A 726 -8.09 37.11 -18.17
CA GLU A 726 -8.69 35.89 -18.68
C GLU A 726 -7.60 34.85 -18.95
N ALA A 727 -7.87 33.61 -18.52
CA ALA A 727 -7.01 32.46 -18.75
C ALA A 727 -7.59 31.67 -19.94
N VAL A 728 -7.01 31.90 -21.11
CA VAL A 728 -7.39 31.20 -22.34
C VAL A 728 -6.90 29.77 -22.28
N GLN A 729 -7.81 28.81 -22.50
CA GLN A 729 -7.54 27.38 -22.43
C GLN A 729 -7.77 26.73 -23.79
N LEU A 730 -6.73 26.12 -24.34
CA LEU A 730 -6.76 25.41 -25.62
C LEU A 730 -6.89 23.91 -25.36
N TYR A 731 -8.01 23.35 -25.80
CA TYR A 731 -8.27 21.92 -25.76
C TYR A 731 -8.23 21.32 -27.17
N ILE A 732 -7.68 20.12 -27.30
CA ILE A 732 -7.64 19.35 -28.55
C ILE A 732 -8.42 18.06 -28.35
N ALA A 733 -9.28 17.74 -29.31
CA ALA A 733 -10.01 16.48 -29.40
C ALA A 733 -9.47 15.67 -30.59
N ALA A 734 -9.33 14.36 -30.42
CA ALA A 734 -9.00 13.49 -31.54
C ALA A 734 -10.23 13.30 -32.43
N ASP A 735 -10.04 13.33 -33.74
CA ASP A 735 -11.11 13.03 -34.69
C ASP A 735 -11.40 11.51 -34.64
N PRO A 736 -12.61 11.09 -34.23
CA PRO A 736 -12.96 9.69 -34.11
C PRO A 736 -12.99 8.96 -35.47
N THR A 737 -13.03 9.69 -36.59
CA THR A 737 -12.96 9.11 -37.94
C THR A 737 -11.54 8.76 -38.36
N THR A 738 -10.53 9.37 -37.75
CA THR A 738 -9.11 9.17 -38.11
C THR A 738 -8.29 8.47 -37.02
N SER A 739 -8.78 8.42 -35.77
CA SER A 739 -8.09 7.75 -34.66
C SER A 739 -8.79 6.46 -34.22
N SER A 740 -8.08 5.33 -34.33
CA SER A 740 -8.55 4.02 -33.83
C SER A 740 -8.31 3.81 -32.32
N ILE A 741 -7.66 4.77 -31.65
CA ILE A 741 -7.25 4.67 -30.24
C ILE A 741 -8.24 5.42 -29.36
N ALA A 742 -8.75 4.75 -28.32
CA ALA A 742 -9.60 5.38 -27.32
C ALA A 742 -8.85 6.51 -26.57
N LYS A 743 -9.43 7.71 -26.57
CA LYS A 743 -8.89 8.94 -25.96
C LYS A 743 -9.96 9.67 -25.13
N PRO A 744 -9.55 10.60 -24.25
CA PRO A 744 -10.45 11.57 -23.64
C PRO A 744 -11.21 12.36 -24.69
N GLU A 745 -12.38 12.90 -24.35
CA GLU A 745 -13.19 13.71 -25.27
C GLU A 745 -12.43 14.95 -25.75
N LYS A 746 -11.64 15.54 -24.86
CA LYS A 746 -10.66 16.58 -25.18
C LYS A 746 -9.53 16.58 -24.16
N GLU A 747 -8.42 17.20 -24.51
CA GLU A 747 -7.25 17.35 -23.65
C GLU A 747 -6.71 18.77 -23.71
N LEU A 748 -6.37 19.35 -22.56
CA LEU A 748 -5.68 20.63 -22.48
C LEU A 748 -4.28 20.48 -23.10
N LYS A 749 -3.96 21.33 -24.09
CA LYS A 749 -2.67 21.34 -24.81
C LYS A 749 -2.00 22.70 -24.85
N GLY A 750 -2.66 23.74 -24.36
CA GLY A 750 -2.11 25.09 -24.25
C GLY A 750 -2.95 25.96 -23.33
N PHE A 751 -2.32 26.93 -22.68
CA PHE A 751 -3.03 28.01 -21.99
C PHE A 751 -2.17 29.27 -21.91
N LYS A 752 -2.82 30.43 -21.82
CA LYS A 752 -2.17 31.73 -21.62
C LYS A 752 -3.10 32.64 -20.85
N LYS A 753 -2.57 33.30 -19.81
CA LYS A 753 -3.30 34.36 -19.10
C LYS A 753 -2.94 35.71 -19.69
N ALA A 754 -3.94 36.56 -19.87
CA ALA A 754 -3.79 37.91 -20.38
C ALA A 754 -4.56 38.90 -19.51
N LYS A 755 -4.01 40.10 -19.34
CA LYS A 755 -4.60 41.21 -18.58
C LYS A 755 -5.12 42.26 -19.56
N PHE A 756 -6.29 42.81 -19.28
CA PHE A 756 -7.02 43.74 -20.14
C PHE A 756 -7.44 44.98 -19.35
N ASN A 757 -7.42 46.14 -20.00
CA ASN A 757 -7.90 47.38 -19.41
C ASN A 757 -9.45 47.46 -19.41
N SER A 758 -10.00 48.51 -18.79
CA SER A 758 -11.44 48.82 -18.83
C SER A 758 -11.76 49.61 -20.11
N SER A 759 -12.61 49.08 -21.00
CA SER A 759 -12.99 49.51 -22.38
C SER A 759 -12.51 48.49 -23.43
N PRO A 760 -13.01 48.48 -24.70
CA PRO A 760 -12.61 47.49 -25.69
C PRO A 760 -11.10 47.53 -25.89
N ASP A 761 -10.44 46.51 -25.36
CA ASP A 761 -9.00 46.28 -25.42
C ASP A 761 -8.83 44.92 -26.09
N ASP A 762 -8.47 44.96 -27.37
CA ASP A 762 -8.26 43.79 -28.19
C ASP A 762 -6.81 43.34 -28.05
N ILE A 763 -6.61 42.17 -27.45
CA ILE A 763 -5.29 41.55 -27.38
C ILE A 763 -5.28 40.33 -28.29
N THR A 764 -4.49 40.40 -29.36
CA THR A 764 -4.15 39.22 -30.14
C THR A 764 -3.23 38.33 -29.31
N LEU A 765 -3.72 37.18 -28.90
CA LEU A 765 -2.90 36.13 -28.30
C LEU A 765 -2.32 35.29 -29.42
N SER A 766 -1.07 35.58 -29.76
CA SER A 766 -0.30 34.75 -30.69
C SER A 766 0.49 33.66 -29.98
N ASP A 767 0.86 32.65 -30.77
CA ASP A 767 1.85 31.61 -30.45
C ASP A 767 1.51 30.75 -29.23
N ILE A 768 0.23 30.40 -29.05
CA ILE A 768 -0.14 29.36 -28.09
C ILE A 768 0.37 28.03 -28.64
N GLN A 769 1.51 27.59 -28.12
CA GLN A 769 2.18 26.37 -28.54
C GLN A 769 1.33 25.14 -28.22
N ILE A 770 1.06 24.32 -29.23
CA ILE A 770 0.39 23.03 -29.08
C ILE A 770 1.37 22.05 -28.39
N GLY A 771 0.93 21.44 -27.28
CA GLY A 771 1.69 20.42 -26.57
C GLY A 771 2.01 19.19 -27.43
N PRO A 772 3.05 18.41 -27.07
CA PRO A 772 3.47 17.25 -27.86
C PRO A 772 2.37 16.17 -27.97
N PRO A 773 2.39 15.34 -29.03
CA PRO A 773 1.50 14.19 -29.16
C PRO A 773 1.73 13.18 -28.04
N THR A 774 0.71 12.39 -27.76
CA THR A 774 0.72 11.28 -26.81
C THR A 774 1.71 10.19 -27.22
N VAL A 775 2.17 9.37 -26.27
CA VAL A 775 3.15 8.30 -26.54
C VAL A 775 2.61 7.26 -27.52
N MET A 776 1.30 7.01 -27.48
CA MET A 776 0.65 6.13 -28.45
C MET A 776 0.63 6.72 -29.86
N GLU A 777 0.39 8.03 -30.01
CA GLU A 777 0.48 8.72 -31.31
C GLU A 777 1.91 8.64 -31.87
N ALA A 778 2.93 8.94 -31.05
CA ALA A 778 4.32 8.84 -31.49
C ALA A 778 4.71 7.40 -31.89
N ARG A 779 4.21 6.37 -31.19
CA ARG A 779 4.42 4.96 -31.58
C ARG A 779 3.69 4.62 -32.87
N THR A 780 2.43 5.05 -33.03
CA THR A 780 1.66 4.78 -34.25
C THR A 780 2.25 5.50 -35.46
N GLU A 781 2.71 6.75 -35.31
CA GLU A 781 3.45 7.47 -36.36
C GLU A 781 4.75 6.76 -36.72
N LEU A 782 5.54 6.33 -35.73
CA LEU A 782 6.74 5.51 -35.96
C LEU A 782 6.43 4.16 -36.62
N GLU A 783 5.33 3.50 -36.26
CA GLU A 783 4.91 2.21 -36.83
C GLU A 783 4.35 2.35 -38.27
N LEU A 784 3.74 3.51 -38.58
CA LEU A 784 3.30 3.91 -39.92
C LEU A 784 4.49 4.31 -40.80
N GLU A 785 5.44 5.10 -40.28
CA GLU A 785 6.70 5.45 -40.96
C GLU A 785 7.57 4.22 -41.22
N ASN A 786 7.56 3.24 -40.31
CA ASN A 786 8.30 1.98 -40.46
C ASN A 786 7.54 0.91 -41.28
N GLY A 787 6.36 1.22 -41.83
CA GLY A 787 5.62 0.34 -42.75
C GLY A 787 5.07 -0.95 -42.12
N THR A 788 4.96 -1.02 -40.79
CA THR A 788 4.51 -2.22 -40.07
C THR A 788 2.99 -2.35 -39.94
N LEU A 789 2.23 -1.31 -40.30
CA LEU A 789 0.76 -1.33 -40.38
C LEU A 789 0.31 -0.99 -41.81
N PRO A 790 -0.58 -1.79 -42.45
CA PRO A 790 -1.10 -1.44 -43.77
C PRO A 790 -1.99 -0.19 -43.67
N ALA A 791 -1.74 0.77 -44.56
CA ALA A 791 -2.59 1.95 -44.73
C ALA A 791 -4.02 1.50 -45.06
N ALA A 792 -5.01 1.99 -44.31
CA ALA A 792 -6.40 1.63 -44.49
C ALA A 792 -6.92 2.14 -45.84
N THR A 793 -7.05 1.25 -46.82
CA THR A 793 -7.84 1.49 -48.02
C THR A 793 -9.28 1.04 -47.80
N SER A 794 -10.20 2.01 -47.86
CA SER A 794 -11.60 1.82 -48.29
C SER A 794 -11.60 1.01 -49.60
N THR A 795 -12.40 -0.04 -49.80
CA THR A 795 -13.86 -0.06 -50.02
C THR A 795 -14.23 -1.53 -50.28
N GLU A 796 -15.43 -1.96 -49.93
CA GLU A 796 -16.43 -2.58 -50.83
C GLU A 796 -17.46 -3.46 -50.09
N LYS A 797 -18.68 -3.37 -50.61
CA LYS A 797 -19.91 -4.07 -50.22
C LYS A 797 -19.94 -5.47 -50.81
N GLU A 798 -20.81 -6.31 -50.22
CA GLU A 798 -21.64 -7.40 -50.78
C GLU A 798 -21.59 -8.63 -49.85
N GLU A 799 -22.56 -9.52 -49.75
CA GLU A 799 -24.02 -9.53 -49.89
C GLU A 799 -24.46 -10.79 -49.12
N GLN A 800 -25.70 -10.84 -48.62
CA GLN A 800 -26.24 -12.06 -48.01
C GLN A 800 -26.63 -13.07 -49.11
N SER A 801 -26.28 -14.35 -48.93
CA SER A 801 -27.25 -15.43 -49.15
C SER A 801 -26.84 -16.68 -48.37
N GLY A 802 -27.80 -17.21 -47.59
CA GLY A 802 -27.65 -18.47 -46.87
C GLY A 802 -28.13 -19.66 -47.69
N SER A 803 -27.62 -20.84 -47.36
CA SER A 803 -28.46 -22.03 -47.34
C SER A 803 -27.95 -23.00 -46.28
N SER A 804 -28.91 -23.48 -45.48
CA SER A 804 -28.76 -24.40 -44.37
C SER A 804 -28.59 -25.83 -44.85
N GLN A 805 -27.61 -26.56 -44.30
CA GLN A 805 -27.75 -27.99 -44.09
C GLN A 805 -27.31 -28.36 -42.67
N SER A 806 -28.24 -29.04 -42.01
CA SER A 806 -28.14 -29.61 -40.68
C SER A 806 -27.24 -30.84 -40.68
N ASP A 807 -26.19 -30.84 -39.87
CA ASP A 807 -25.58 -32.07 -39.37
C ASP A 807 -25.48 -31.99 -37.84
N THR A 808 -26.43 -32.65 -37.18
CA THR A 808 -26.38 -32.91 -35.74
C THR A 808 -25.40 -34.03 -35.48
N SER A 809 -24.12 -33.70 -35.35
CA SER A 809 -23.13 -34.53 -34.67
C SER A 809 -22.99 -34.06 -33.22
N PRO A 810 -22.85 -34.96 -32.23
CA PRO A 810 -22.52 -34.56 -30.87
C PRO A 810 -21.17 -33.82 -30.91
N ILE A 811 -21.11 -32.65 -30.27
CA ILE A 811 -19.88 -31.85 -30.18
C ILE A 811 -18.87 -32.65 -29.35
N ASP A 812 -17.98 -33.37 -30.02
CA ASP A 812 -16.71 -33.86 -29.48
C ASP A 812 -15.64 -32.78 -29.69
N TRP A 813 -14.45 -32.95 -29.13
CA TRP A 813 -13.33 -32.05 -29.39
C TRP A 813 -13.08 -31.92 -30.90
N ASP A 814 -12.69 -30.74 -31.39
CA ASP A 814 -12.42 -30.42 -32.81
C ASP A 814 -11.18 -31.16 -33.37
N GLY A 815 -10.74 -32.24 -32.72
CA GLY A 815 -9.57 -33.06 -33.03
C GLY A 815 -8.59 -33.18 -31.85
N PRO A 816 -7.52 -33.98 -32.00
CA PRO A 816 -6.51 -34.18 -30.95
C PRO A 816 -5.71 -32.90 -30.59
N ASP A 817 -5.81 -31.84 -31.39
CA ASP A 817 -5.15 -30.53 -31.19
C ASP A 817 -6.10 -29.42 -30.71
N ASP A 818 -7.33 -29.76 -30.33
CA ASP A 818 -8.32 -28.79 -29.83
C ASP A 818 -7.74 -27.96 -28.66
N PRO A 819 -7.74 -26.60 -28.74
CA PRO A 819 -7.16 -25.73 -27.73
C PRO A 819 -7.93 -25.74 -26.40
N GLU A 820 -9.19 -26.17 -26.39
CA GLU A 820 -9.99 -26.34 -25.18
C GLU A 820 -9.63 -27.62 -24.42
N MET A 821 -9.06 -28.63 -25.10
CA MET A 821 -8.59 -29.88 -24.48
C MET A 821 -7.45 -29.62 -23.46
N PRO A 822 -7.56 -30.07 -22.20
CA PRO A 822 -6.56 -29.77 -21.16
C PRO A 822 -5.12 -30.21 -21.45
N LEU A 823 -4.94 -31.26 -22.28
CA LEU A 823 -3.63 -31.73 -22.73
C LEU A 823 -2.92 -30.74 -23.66
N ASN A 824 -3.68 -29.91 -24.39
CA ASN A 824 -3.18 -28.94 -25.36
C ASN A 824 -3.05 -27.53 -24.78
N TRP A 825 -3.44 -27.33 -23.51
CA TRP A 825 -3.31 -26.04 -22.85
C TRP A 825 -1.85 -25.53 -22.86
N PRO A 826 -1.67 -24.19 -22.92
CA PRO A 826 -0.36 -23.58 -22.76
C PRO A 826 0.34 -24.07 -21.49
N LYS A 827 1.66 -24.26 -21.56
CA LYS A 827 2.46 -24.78 -20.43
C LYS A 827 2.20 -23.97 -19.14
N SER A 828 2.06 -22.65 -19.24
CA SER A 828 1.72 -21.77 -18.12
C SER A 828 0.42 -22.18 -17.42
N LYS A 829 -0.66 -22.42 -18.17
CA LYS A 829 -1.98 -22.79 -17.64
C LYS A 829 -1.96 -24.16 -16.94
N ARG A 830 -1.27 -25.16 -17.52
CA ARG A 830 -1.08 -26.49 -16.91
C ARG A 830 -0.30 -26.44 -15.60
N TRP A 831 0.77 -25.63 -15.55
CA TRP A 831 1.57 -25.45 -14.34
C TRP A 831 0.84 -24.64 -13.26
N ILE A 832 0.08 -23.60 -13.62
CA ILE A 832 -0.73 -22.83 -12.67
C ILE A 832 -1.78 -23.73 -11.99
N ASN A 833 -2.49 -24.57 -12.76
CA ASN A 833 -3.47 -25.50 -12.21
C ASN A 833 -2.82 -26.54 -11.27
N THR A 834 -1.66 -27.09 -11.65
CA THR A 834 -0.92 -28.04 -10.81
C THR A 834 -0.47 -27.38 -9.50
N MET A 835 0.02 -26.14 -9.54
CA MET A 835 0.41 -25.39 -8.36
C MET A 835 -0.77 -25.06 -7.45
N ALA A 836 -1.94 -24.75 -8.01
CA ALA A 836 -3.16 -24.51 -7.26
C ALA A 836 -3.63 -25.77 -6.51
N VAL A 837 -3.69 -26.92 -7.20
CA VAL A 837 -4.04 -28.21 -6.58
C VAL A 837 -2.99 -28.63 -5.55
N SER A 838 -1.70 -28.43 -5.83
CA SER A 838 -0.59 -28.68 -4.91
C SER A 838 -0.72 -27.86 -3.62
N THR A 839 -1.06 -26.58 -3.73
CA THR A 839 -1.29 -25.69 -2.57
C THR A 839 -2.46 -26.14 -1.71
N LEU A 840 -3.59 -26.52 -2.31
CA LEU A 840 -4.73 -27.09 -1.59
C LEU A 840 -4.36 -28.39 -0.87
N THR A 841 -3.49 -29.18 -1.51
CA THR A 841 -3.01 -30.45 -0.97
C THR A 841 -2.04 -30.28 0.18
N LEU A 842 -1.43 -29.11 0.38
CA LEU A 842 -0.60 -28.81 1.57
C LEU A 842 -1.44 -28.69 2.85
N LEU A 843 -2.59 -28.02 2.74
CA LEU A 843 -3.38 -27.60 3.90
C LEU A 843 -3.92 -28.80 4.69
N THR A 844 -4.27 -29.88 4.00
CA THR A 844 -4.95 -31.00 4.63
C THR A 844 -4.01 -31.89 5.45
N PRO A 845 -2.80 -32.28 4.97
CA PRO A 845 -1.82 -33.02 5.77
C PRO A 845 -1.09 -32.14 6.80
N PHE A 846 -1.05 -30.83 6.58
CA PHE A 846 -0.60 -29.88 7.59
C PHE A 846 -1.56 -29.87 8.81
N ALA A 847 -2.86 -29.83 8.56
CA ALA A 847 -3.88 -29.89 9.62
C ALA A 847 -3.90 -31.22 10.40
N SER A 848 -3.53 -32.34 9.77
CA SER A 848 -3.54 -33.67 10.40
C SER A 848 -2.54 -33.75 11.56
N SER A 849 -1.36 -33.18 11.39
CA SER A 849 -0.18 -33.37 12.22
C SER A 849 0.10 -32.20 13.16
N MET A 850 -0.44 -31.01 12.88
CA MET A 850 -0.15 -29.79 13.63
C MET A 850 -0.47 -29.86 15.12
N ILE A 851 -1.44 -30.69 15.51
CA ILE A 851 -1.78 -30.84 16.94
C ILE A 851 -0.83 -31.77 17.69
N ALA A 852 0.03 -32.54 17.00
CA ALA A 852 0.82 -33.61 17.61
C ALA A 852 1.67 -33.14 18.81
N PRO A 853 2.34 -31.96 18.77
CA PRO A 853 3.07 -31.42 19.93
C PRO A 853 2.16 -30.85 21.03
N ALA A 854 0.88 -30.63 20.72
CA ALA A 854 -0.09 -29.98 21.61
C ALA A 854 -1.09 -30.96 22.23
N VAL A 855 -0.98 -32.26 21.95
CA VAL A 855 -1.90 -33.30 22.44
C VAL A 855 -2.04 -33.26 23.96
N GLN A 856 -0.92 -33.08 24.68
CA GLN A 856 -0.96 -33.01 26.15
C GLN A 856 -1.74 -31.79 26.65
N LEU A 857 -1.55 -30.63 26.01
CA LEU A 857 -2.30 -29.40 26.33
C LEU A 857 -3.80 -29.55 26.05
N ILE A 858 -4.16 -30.28 24.98
CA ILE A 858 -5.56 -30.56 24.63
C ILE A 858 -6.20 -31.50 25.67
N MET A 859 -5.46 -32.53 26.10
CA MET A 859 -5.92 -33.46 27.13
C MET A 859 -6.16 -32.75 28.46
N ASP A 860 -5.23 -31.89 28.87
CA ASP A 860 -5.32 -31.13 30.13
C ASP A 860 -6.50 -30.12 30.10
N ASP A 861 -6.68 -29.39 28.98
CA ASP A 861 -7.78 -28.44 28.79
C ASP A 861 -9.17 -29.12 28.71
N MET A 862 -9.23 -30.39 28.30
CA MET A 862 -10.45 -31.18 28.20
C MET A 862 -10.70 -32.06 29.44
N GLY A 863 -9.81 -32.02 30.44
CA GLY A 863 -9.91 -32.81 31.67
C GLY A 863 -9.76 -34.33 31.48
N GLU A 864 -9.02 -34.78 30.45
CA GLU A 864 -8.90 -36.19 30.06
C GLU A 864 -7.52 -36.76 30.43
N THR A 865 -7.48 -37.93 31.06
CA THR A 865 -6.23 -38.57 31.52
C THR A 865 -5.82 -39.79 30.70
N ASN A 866 -6.69 -40.29 29.82
CA ASN A 866 -6.42 -41.48 29.02
C ASN A 866 -5.45 -41.19 27.85
N ARG A 867 -4.19 -41.61 28.01
CA ARG A 867 -3.13 -41.46 26.99
C ARG A 867 -3.50 -42.06 25.62
N ASN A 868 -4.28 -43.14 25.60
CA ASN A 868 -4.75 -43.74 24.34
C ASN A 868 -5.68 -42.80 23.59
N LEU A 869 -6.49 -42.00 24.30
CA LEU A 869 -7.40 -41.04 23.69
C LEU A 869 -6.64 -39.84 23.10
N GLY A 870 -5.52 -39.45 23.70
CA GLY A 870 -4.59 -38.47 23.16
C GLY A 870 -3.98 -38.90 21.82
N SER A 871 -3.38 -40.09 21.77
CA SER A 871 -2.83 -40.65 20.52
C SER A 871 -3.92 -40.84 19.45
N PHE A 872 -5.11 -41.30 19.86
CA PHE A 872 -6.26 -41.48 18.99
C PHE A 872 -6.77 -40.15 18.39
N SER A 873 -6.68 -39.04 19.13
CA SER A 873 -7.07 -37.72 18.61
C SER A 873 -6.21 -37.26 17.43
N VAL A 874 -4.95 -37.68 17.35
CA VAL A 874 -4.09 -37.40 16.18
C VAL A 874 -4.43 -38.35 15.03
N SER A 875 -4.64 -39.64 15.34
CA SER A 875 -4.80 -40.68 14.31
C SER A 875 -6.21 -40.77 13.72
N ILE A 876 -7.27 -40.35 14.43
CA ILE A 876 -8.66 -40.40 13.95
C ILE A 876 -8.89 -39.55 12.70
N TYR A 877 -8.11 -38.48 12.54
CA TYR A 877 -8.11 -37.66 11.33
C TYR A 877 -7.71 -38.48 10.08
N LEU A 878 -6.73 -39.38 10.22
CA LEU A 878 -6.31 -40.28 9.15
C LEU A 878 -7.33 -41.37 8.86
N LEU A 879 -8.13 -41.77 9.85
CA LEU A 879 -9.26 -42.66 9.59
C LEU A 879 -10.29 -41.97 8.68
N GLY A 880 -10.49 -40.66 8.83
CA GLY A 880 -11.25 -39.85 7.88
C GLY A 880 -10.66 -39.90 6.46
N TYR A 881 -9.33 -39.86 6.33
CA TYR A 881 -8.63 -40.05 5.05
C TYR A 881 -8.81 -41.43 4.43
N ALA A 882 -9.15 -42.45 5.23
CA ALA A 882 -9.45 -43.76 4.70
C ALA A 882 -10.85 -43.82 4.06
N PHE A 883 -11.85 -43.17 4.66
CA PHE A 883 -13.23 -43.25 4.19
C PHE A 883 -13.60 -42.18 3.15
N GLY A 884 -13.05 -40.97 3.25
CA GLY A 884 -13.32 -39.87 2.31
C GLY A 884 -13.13 -40.24 0.83
N PRO A 885 -11.99 -40.85 0.42
CA PRO A 885 -11.72 -41.19 -0.97
C PRO A 885 -12.78 -42.09 -1.62
N LEU A 886 -13.46 -42.93 -0.83
CA LEU A 886 -14.50 -43.85 -1.31
C LEU A 886 -15.70 -43.11 -1.91
N PHE A 887 -16.01 -41.90 -1.40
CA PHE A 887 -17.09 -41.06 -1.90
C PHE A 887 -16.57 -40.04 -2.92
N LEU A 888 -15.40 -39.47 -2.66
CA LEU A 888 -14.87 -38.32 -3.40
C LEU A 888 -14.40 -38.68 -4.81
N ALA A 889 -13.78 -39.84 -5.01
CA ALA A 889 -13.38 -40.29 -6.34
C ALA A 889 -14.61 -40.51 -7.26
N PRO A 890 -15.64 -41.29 -6.87
CA PRO A 890 -16.89 -41.43 -7.63
C PRO A 890 -17.60 -40.11 -7.92
N LEU A 891 -17.76 -39.24 -6.92
CA LEU A 891 -18.42 -37.94 -7.12
C LEU A 891 -17.68 -37.07 -8.12
N SER A 892 -16.35 -37.13 -8.14
CA SER A 892 -15.54 -36.38 -9.10
C SER A 892 -15.61 -36.94 -10.52
N GLU A 893 -15.85 -38.25 -10.68
CA GLU A 893 -16.06 -38.91 -11.97
C GLU A 893 -17.45 -38.59 -12.55
N LEU A 894 -18.46 -38.38 -11.69
CA LEU A 894 -19.84 -38.06 -12.09
C LEU A 894 -20.09 -36.57 -12.32
N TYR A 895 -19.53 -35.70 -11.47
CA TYR A 895 -19.84 -34.26 -11.45
C TYR A 895 -18.65 -33.37 -11.86
N GLY A 896 -17.54 -33.98 -12.26
CA GLY A 896 -16.28 -33.29 -12.54
C GLY A 896 -15.47 -32.94 -11.28
N ARG A 897 -14.17 -32.64 -11.46
CA ARG A 897 -13.23 -32.45 -10.33
C ARG A 897 -13.49 -31.16 -9.55
N LEU A 898 -13.73 -30.05 -10.25
CA LEU A 898 -13.76 -28.70 -9.66
C LEU A 898 -14.88 -28.48 -8.62
N PRO A 899 -16.15 -28.89 -8.85
CA PRO A 899 -17.20 -28.74 -7.84
C PRO A 899 -16.90 -29.51 -6.54
N VAL A 900 -16.29 -30.70 -6.67
CA VAL A 900 -15.92 -31.55 -5.52
C VAL A 900 -14.82 -30.89 -4.69
N TYR A 901 -13.80 -30.29 -5.33
CA TYR A 901 -12.77 -29.51 -4.62
C TYR A 901 -13.37 -28.36 -3.80
N HIS A 902 -14.25 -27.55 -4.39
CA HIS A 902 -14.82 -26.38 -3.69
C HIS A 902 -15.70 -26.77 -2.50
N ILE A 903 -16.58 -27.75 -2.67
CA ILE A 903 -17.47 -28.21 -1.59
C ILE A 903 -16.63 -28.80 -0.44
N CYS A 904 -15.63 -29.62 -0.76
CA CYS A 904 -14.78 -30.23 0.25
C CYS A 904 -13.93 -29.22 1.00
N MET A 905 -13.36 -28.20 0.34
CA MET A 905 -12.58 -27.16 1.02
C MET A 905 -13.44 -26.26 1.89
N PHE A 906 -14.68 -25.97 1.49
CA PHE A 906 -15.63 -25.25 2.34
C PHE A 906 -16.00 -26.06 3.60
N LEU A 907 -16.31 -27.35 3.45
CA LEU A 907 -16.60 -28.22 4.60
C LEU A 907 -15.36 -28.47 5.47
N PHE A 908 -14.18 -28.52 4.86
CA PHE A 908 -12.90 -28.62 5.57
C PHE A 908 -12.68 -27.43 6.49
N LEU A 909 -12.97 -26.22 6.00
CA LEU A 909 -12.91 -25.01 6.82
C LEU A 909 -13.90 -25.07 7.99
N LEU A 910 -15.16 -25.41 7.70
CA LEU A 910 -16.22 -25.48 8.70
C LEU A 910 -15.92 -26.49 9.81
N THR A 911 -15.42 -27.68 9.45
CA THR A 911 -15.10 -28.74 10.42
C THR A 911 -13.84 -28.42 11.24
N ASN A 912 -12.86 -27.68 10.70
CA ASN A 912 -11.74 -27.16 11.49
C ASN A 912 -12.19 -26.12 12.52
N VAL A 913 -13.12 -25.23 12.17
CA VAL A 913 -13.74 -24.29 13.13
C VAL A 913 -14.47 -25.07 14.23
N ALA A 914 -15.21 -26.13 13.87
CA ALA A 914 -15.88 -26.99 14.85
C ALA A 914 -14.88 -27.73 15.78
N CYS A 915 -13.71 -28.14 15.28
CA CYS A 915 -12.63 -28.67 16.11
C CYS A 915 -12.11 -27.62 17.10
N ALA A 916 -11.94 -26.36 16.66
CA ALA A 916 -11.48 -25.25 17.50
C ALA A 916 -12.45 -24.92 18.65
N LEU A 917 -13.75 -25.01 18.36
CA LEU A 917 -14.85 -24.71 19.28
C LEU A 917 -15.27 -25.93 20.13
N SER A 918 -14.59 -27.07 19.98
CA SER A 918 -14.92 -28.27 20.76
C SER A 918 -14.58 -28.04 22.24
N VAL A 919 -15.49 -28.47 23.12
CA VAL A 919 -15.39 -28.34 24.58
C VAL A 919 -15.34 -29.68 25.31
N LYS A 920 -15.47 -30.80 24.58
CA LYS A 920 -15.37 -32.17 25.10
C LYS A 920 -14.56 -33.03 24.14
N MET A 921 -13.79 -33.98 24.67
CA MET A 921 -12.92 -34.85 23.87
C MET A 921 -13.67 -35.69 22.80
N PRO A 922 -14.86 -36.27 23.08
CA PRO A 922 -15.64 -36.95 22.03
C PRO A 922 -16.11 -36.02 20.90
N MET A 923 -16.50 -34.79 21.21
CA MET A 923 -16.90 -33.78 20.22
C MET A 923 -15.72 -33.42 19.30
N PHE A 924 -14.53 -33.23 19.90
CA PHE A 924 -13.30 -32.98 19.18
C PHE A 924 -12.94 -34.14 18.23
N ILE A 925 -13.02 -35.39 18.71
CA ILE A 925 -12.74 -36.60 17.92
C ILE A 925 -13.69 -36.72 16.72
N VAL A 926 -14.99 -36.46 16.91
CA VAL A 926 -16.00 -36.52 15.83
C VAL A 926 -15.72 -35.47 14.76
N PHE A 927 -15.50 -34.20 15.14
CA PHE A 927 -15.21 -33.17 14.14
C PHE A 927 -13.88 -33.41 13.45
N ARG A 928 -12.90 -33.96 14.16
CA ARG A 928 -11.59 -34.28 13.61
C ARG A 928 -11.65 -35.44 12.60
N LEU A 929 -12.53 -36.42 12.82
CA LEU A 929 -12.85 -37.44 11.82
C LEU A 929 -13.49 -36.82 10.57
N LEU A 930 -14.44 -35.90 10.75
CA LEU A 930 -15.12 -35.21 9.64
C LEU A 930 -14.14 -34.32 8.85
N THR A 931 -13.24 -33.61 9.53
CA THR A 931 -12.18 -32.82 8.88
C THR A 931 -11.26 -33.71 8.04
N GLY A 932 -10.90 -34.89 8.55
CA GLY A 932 -10.19 -35.90 7.76
C GLY A 932 -11.00 -36.31 6.51
N LEU A 933 -12.25 -36.69 6.68
CA LEU A 933 -13.12 -37.18 5.60
C LEU A 933 -13.17 -36.21 4.40
N VAL A 934 -13.40 -34.92 4.67
CA VAL A 934 -13.48 -33.90 3.61
C VAL A 934 -12.09 -33.40 3.16
N GLY A 935 -11.10 -33.41 4.06
CA GLY A 935 -9.70 -33.06 3.78
C GLY A 935 -8.97 -34.07 2.87
N ALA A 936 -9.53 -35.27 2.68
CA ALA A 936 -9.01 -36.28 1.77
C ALA A 936 -9.16 -35.90 0.28
N CYS A 937 -9.98 -34.88 -0.04
CA CYS A 937 -10.32 -34.51 -1.41
C CYS A 937 -9.09 -34.16 -2.27
N PRO A 938 -8.19 -33.24 -1.88
CA PRO A 938 -7.06 -32.89 -2.73
C PRO A 938 -6.05 -34.02 -2.88
N LEU A 939 -5.93 -34.89 -1.88
CA LEU A 939 -5.09 -36.09 -1.93
C LEU A 939 -5.63 -37.15 -2.91
N THR A 940 -6.94 -37.26 -2.99
CA THR A 940 -7.61 -38.27 -3.84
C THR A 940 -7.67 -37.82 -5.29
N LEU A 941 -8.02 -36.54 -5.52
CA LEU A 941 -8.29 -36.01 -6.85
C LEU A 941 -7.06 -35.38 -7.51
N GLY A 942 -6.03 -35.03 -6.73
CA GLY A 942 -4.83 -34.35 -7.20
C GLY A 942 -4.08 -35.12 -8.29
N PRO A 943 -3.78 -36.42 -8.11
CA PRO A 943 -3.10 -37.23 -9.12
C PRO A 943 -3.90 -37.37 -10.42
N ALA A 944 -5.23 -37.48 -10.31
CA ALA A 944 -6.12 -37.50 -11.47
C ALA A 944 -6.10 -36.15 -12.20
N SER A 945 -6.12 -35.03 -11.47
CA SER A 945 -6.06 -33.68 -12.04
C SER A 945 -4.74 -33.42 -12.78
N VAL A 946 -3.63 -34.00 -12.30
CA VAL A 946 -2.34 -33.98 -13.00
C VAL A 946 -2.37 -34.87 -14.24
N ALA A 947 -2.99 -36.05 -14.18
CA ALA A 947 -3.14 -36.94 -15.33
C ALA A 947 -3.96 -36.30 -16.47
N ASP A 948 -5.01 -35.54 -16.12
CA ASP A 948 -5.87 -34.82 -17.06
C ASP A 948 -5.11 -33.72 -17.83
N CYS A 949 -4.01 -33.18 -17.25
CA CYS A 949 -3.26 -32.05 -17.81
C CYS A 949 -1.89 -32.43 -18.42
N PHE A 950 -1.33 -33.60 -18.08
CA PHE A 950 0.03 -34.00 -18.48
C PHE A 950 0.06 -35.39 -19.11
N ARG A 951 0.73 -35.46 -20.28
CA ARG A 951 1.03 -36.70 -21.00
C ARG A 951 2.01 -37.57 -20.20
N GLN A 952 1.98 -38.88 -20.44
CA GLN A 952 2.69 -39.90 -19.63
C GLN A 952 4.22 -39.65 -19.55
N GLU A 953 4.80 -39.09 -20.61
CA GLU A 953 6.23 -38.82 -20.77
C GLU A 953 6.77 -37.60 -20.01
N GLU A 954 5.88 -36.74 -19.47
CA GLU A 954 6.22 -35.55 -18.66
C GLU A 954 5.58 -35.59 -17.25
N ARG A 955 4.82 -36.65 -16.94
CA ARG A 955 3.99 -36.74 -15.74
C ARG A 955 4.79 -36.92 -14.46
N GLY A 956 5.97 -37.53 -14.49
CA GLY A 956 6.80 -37.76 -13.30
C GLY A 956 7.21 -36.45 -12.63
N ARG A 957 7.63 -35.46 -13.42
CA ARG A 957 7.96 -34.11 -12.91
C ARG A 957 6.75 -33.36 -12.35
N ALA A 958 5.59 -33.44 -13.01
CA ALA A 958 4.36 -32.79 -12.56
C ALA A 958 3.83 -33.42 -11.26
N MET A 959 3.86 -34.75 -11.16
CA MET A 959 3.52 -35.51 -9.96
C MET A 959 4.46 -35.20 -8.79
N ALA A 960 5.76 -35.00 -9.04
CA ALA A 960 6.70 -34.59 -8.01
C ALA A 960 6.34 -33.21 -7.41
N ILE A 961 5.99 -32.23 -8.25
CA ILE A 961 5.62 -30.88 -7.81
C ILE A 961 4.28 -30.87 -7.06
N TRP A 962 3.30 -31.69 -7.48
CA TRP A 962 2.05 -31.86 -6.75
C TRP A 962 2.22 -32.59 -5.41
N ASN A 963 3.08 -33.62 -5.35
CA ASN A 963 3.24 -34.44 -4.15
C ASN A 963 4.12 -33.77 -3.08
N MET A 964 4.83 -32.70 -3.43
CA MET A 964 5.70 -31.95 -2.51
C MET A 964 4.97 -31.53 -1.23
N PRO A 965 3.77 -30.93 -1.28
CA PRO A 965 3.14 -30.44 -0.06
C PRO A 965 2.41 -31.52 0.74
N VAL A 966 2.10 -32.66 0.13
CA VAL A 966 1.43 -33.82 0.77
C VAL A 966 2.22 -34.33 1.98
N LEU A 967 3.55 -34.33 1.87
CA LEU A 967 4.45 -34.95 2.85
C LEU A 967 5.27 -33.93 3.63
N LEU A 968 5.42 -32.71 3.09
CA LEU A 968 5.88 -31.56 3.88
C LEU A 968 4.87 -31.13 4.94
N GLY A 969 3.57 -31.19 4.65
CA GLY A 969 2.51 -30.84 5.61
C GLY A 969 2.66 -31.54 6.97
N PRO A 970 2.82 -32.87 7.01
CA PRO A 970 3.01 -33.64 8.24
C PRO A 970 4.30 -33.33 9.01
N SER A 971 5.33 -32.81 8.33
CA SER A 971 6.63 -32.45 8.94
C SER A 971 6.66 -30.98 9.41
N LEU A 972 5.99 -30.08 8.68
CA LEU A 972 5.87 -28.65 9.01
C LEU A 972 4.79 -28.39 10.04
N GLY A 973 3.71 -29.16 10.02
CA GLY A 973 2.57 -29.04 10.94
C GLY A 973 3.01 -29.05 12.40
N PRO A 974 3.74 -30.07 12.90
CA PRO A 974 4.24 -30.10 14.27
C PRO A 974 5.20 -28.94 14.59
N THR A 975 5.99 -28.48 13.61
CA THR A 975 6.91 -27.35 13.80
C THR A 975 6.15 -26.04 14.07
N VAL A 976 5.12 -25.75 13.27
CA VAL A 976 4.28 -24.55 13.42
C VAL A 976 3.34 -24.69 14.62
N GLY A 977 2.72 -25.86 14.79
CA GLY A 977 1.79 -26.13 15.87
C GLY A 977 2.42 -26.06 17.26
N ALA A 978 3.69 -26.46 17.41
CA ALA A 978 4.42 -26.30 18.66
C ALA A 978 4.57 -24.81 19.07
N TYR A 979 4.80 -23.92 18.10
CA TYR A 979 4.98 -22.49 18.34
C TYR A 979 3.64 -21.77 18.57
N VAL A 980 2.62 -22.11 17.76
CA VAL A 980 1.27 -21.51 17.83
C VAL A 980 0.54 -21.93 19.10
N SER A 981 0.58 -23.21 19.47
CA SER A 981 -0.08 -23.71 20.70
C SER A 981 0.49 -23.07 21.95
N ARG A 982 1.79 -22.77 21.95
CA ARG A 982 2.50 -22.19 23.09
C ARG A 982 2.27 -20.68 23.23
N SER A 983 2.21 -19.96 22.12
CA SER A 983 2.10 -18.49 22.12
C SER A 983 0.65 -18.00 22.17
N LEU A 984 -0.28 -18.74 21.57
CA LEU A 984 -1.66 -18.29 21.38
C LEU A 984 -2.70 -19.28 21.96
N GLY A 985 -2.29 -20.48 22.37
CA GLY A 985 -3.18 -21.56 22.84
C GLY A 985 -3.53 -22.55 21.73
N TRP A 986 -3.78 -23.81 22.08
CA TRP A 986 -3.92 -24.91 21.09
C TRP A 986 -5.09 -24.72 20.10
N ARG A 987 -6.12 -23.95 20.47
CA ARG A 987 -7.26 -23.62 19.61
C ARG A 987 -6.83 -22.79 18.38
N TRP A 988 -5.73 -22.03 18.47
CA TRP A 988 -5.19 -21.24 17.36
C TRP A 988 -4.53 -22.06 16.25
N ASN A 989 -4.20 -23.32 16.50
CA ASN A 989 -3.78 -24.23 15.44
C ASN A 989 -4.87 -24.32 14.36
N PHE A 990 -6.15 -24.29 14.74
CA PHE A 990 -7.27 -24.36 13.79
C PHE A 990 -7.58 -23.01 13.13
N TRP A 991 -7.38 -21.90 13.84
CA TRP A 991 -7.56 -20.54 13.30
C TRP A 991 -6.53 -20.20 12.22
N LEU A 992 -5.32 -20.76 12.29
CA LEU A 992 -4.26 -20.56 11.29
C LEU A 992 -4.57 -21.20 9.93
N LEU A 993 -5.51 -22.14 9.87
CA LEU A 993 -5.97 -22.83 8.65
C LEU A 993 -7.11 -22.09 7.92
N VAL A 994 -7.59 -20.96 8.46
CA VAL A 994 -8.77 -20.23 7.95
C VAL A 994 -8.45 -19.22 6.83
N ILE A 995 -7.21 -19.13 6.37
CA ILE A 995 -6.86 -18.21 5.29
C ILE A 995 -7.10 -18.87 3.93
N MET A 996 -8.34 -18.79 3.45
CA MET A 996 -8.64 -18.81 2.01
C MET A 996 -9.73 -17.80 1.67
N LYS A 997 -9.41 -16.91 0.73
CA LYS A 997 -10.37 -16.01 0.07
C LYS A 997 -10.65 -16.56 -1.33
N GLU A 998 -11.92 -16.54 -1.71
CA GLU A 998 -12.48 -17.00 -2.98
C GLU A 998 -11.78 -16.36 -4.20
N THR A 999 -11.39 -17.17 -5.19
CA THR A 999 -10.57 -16.76 -6.34
C THR A 999 -11.07 -17.30 -7.69
N HIS A 1000 -12.34 -17.71 -7.82
CA HIS A 1000 -12.90 -18.18 -9.10
C HIS A 1000 -13.87 -17.15 -9.75
N PRO A 1001 -13.46 -16.42 -10.82
CA PRO A 1001 -14.29 -15.44 -11.52
C PRO A 1001 -15.66 -15.94 -12.04
N PRO A 1002 -15.82 -17.19 -12.50
CA PRO A 1002 -17.11 -17.73 -12.94
C PRO A 1002 -18.19 -17.86 -11.83
N THR A 1003 -17.77 -18.07 -10.57
CA THR A 1003 -18.70 -18.22 -9.43
C THR A 1003 -19.23 -16.86 -8.96
N LEU A 1004 -18.43 -15.80 -9.13
CA LEU A 1004 -18.84 -14.40 -8.93
C LEU A 1004 -19.76 -13.91 -10.07
N GLN A 1005 -19.53 -14.37 -11.30
CA GLN A 1005 -20.43 -14.11 -12.44
C GLN A 1005 -21.80 -14.79 -12.29
N LYS A 1006 -21.88 -16.03 -11.75
CA LYS A 1006 -23.17 -16.72 -11.51
C LYS A 1006 -24.08 -16.04 -10.48
N LYS A 1007 -23.54 -15.35 -9.47
CA LYS A 1007 -24.32 -14.54 -8.51
C LYS A 1007 -24.86 -13.24 -9.14
N LYS A 1008 -24.18 -12.68 -10.14
CA LYS A 1008 -24.65 -11.52 -10.94
C LYS A 1008 -25.69 -11.95 -12.00
N GLN A 1009 -25.48 -13.11 -12.64
CA GLN A 1009 -26.40 -13.68 -13.64
C GLN A 1009 -27.76 -14.07 -13.04
N LYS A 1010 -27.81 -14.63 -11.81
CA LYS A 1010 -29.08 -14.91 -11.09
C LYS A 1010 -29.86 -13.65 -10.67
N LYS A 1011 -29.19 -12.49 -10.58
CA LYS A 1011 -29.83 -11.20 -10.29
C LYS A 1011 -30.40 -10.56 -11.56
N LEU A 1012 -29.81 -10.86 -12.73
CA LEU A 1012 -30.26 -10.41 -14.06
C LEU A 1012 -31.31 -11.34 -14.70
N GLN A 1013 -31.29 -12.65 -14.41
CA GLN A 1013 -32.30 -13.62 -14.85
C GLN A 1013 -33.66 -13.51 -14.11
N LYS A 1014 -33.77 -12.63 -13.10
CA LYS A 1014 -35.06 -12.25 -12.49
C LYS A 1014 -35.75 -11.06 -13.19
N LEU A 1015 -35.08 -10.42 -14.16
CA LEU A 1015 -35.57 -9.24 -14.88
C LEU A 1015 -35.95 -9.50 -16.35
N HIS A 1016 -35.54 -10.62 -16.95
CA HIS A 1016 -35.98 -11.03 -18.29
C HIS A 1016 -36.16 -12.55 -18.34
N GLY A 1017 -37.39 -13.01 -18.51
CA GLY A 1017 -37.74 -14.43 -18.55
C GLY A 1017 -37.66 -15.02 -19.95
N THR A 1018 -36.97 -16.15 -20.11
CA THR A 1018 -37.37 -17.28 -20.98
C THR A 1018 -36.51 -18.53 -20.72
N GLN A 1019 -37.14 -19.70 -20.90
CA GLN A 1019 -36.60 -21.07 -20.80
C GLN A 1019 -35.64 -21.38 -21.98
N GLN A 1020 -34.84 -22.45 -22.11
CA GLN A 1020 -34.96 -23.88 -21.79
C GLN A 1020 -33.62 -24.57 -22.19
N GLY A 1021 -33.38 -25.84 -21.82
CA GLY A 1021 -32.42 -26.71 -22.52
C GLY A 1021 -31.55 -27.61 -21.64
N SER A 1022 -31.99 -28.85 -21.42
CA SER A 1022 -31.28 -29.94 -20.75
C SER A 1022 -30.25 -30.60 -21.68
N SER A 1023 -29.03 -30.84 -21.19
CA SER A 1023 -28.01 -31.65 -21.86
C SER A 1023 -28.20 -33.14 -21.56
N PRO A 1024 -28.02 -34.04 -22.55
CA PRO A 1024 -28.21 -35.48 -22.37
C PRO A 1024 -26.90 -36.16 -21.98
N LEU A 1025 -26.93 -37.08 -21.00
CA LEU A 1025 -26.10 -38.29 -20.96
C LEU A 1025 -26.51 -39.21 -19.79
N THR A 1026 -26.82 -40.44 -20.17
CA THR A 1026 -26.95 -41.70 -19.38
C THR A 1026 -28.25 -41.98 -18.63
N SER A 1027 -28.90 -43.04 -19.09
CA SER A 1027 -30.13 -43.66 -18.63
C SER A 1027 -29.91 -44.62 -17.45
N ASP A 1028 -29.25 -44.17 -16.38
CA ASP A 1028 -29.22 -44.90 -15.11
C ASP A 1028 -29.67 -43.93 -14.00
N THR A 1029 -30.57 -44.37 -13.11
CA THR A 1029 -31.05 -43.51 -12.02
C THR A 1029 -29.90 -43.15 -11.08
N THR A 1030 -29.84 -41.90 -10.58
CA THR A 1030 -28.73 -41.37 -9.74
C THR A 1030 -28.35 -42.29 -8.56
N ASN A 1031 -29.31 -43.06 -8.02
CA ASN A 1031 -29.07 -44.05 -6.95
C ASN A 1031 -28.39 -45.35 -7.43
N GLN A 1032 -28.56 -45.76 -8.69
CA GLN A 1032 -27.92 -46.94 -9.27
C GLN A 1032 -26.47 -46.65 -9.69
N LEU A 1033 -26.18 -45.45 -10.22
CA LEU A 1033 -24.83 -44.95 -10.48
C LEU A 1033 -24.02 -44.77 -9.18
N LEU A 1034 -24.62 -44.24 -8.11
CA LEU A 1034 -23.93 -44.11 -6.80
C LEU A 1034 -23.52 -45.47 -6.21
N LYS A 1035 -24.41 -46.48 -6.30
CA LYS A 1035 -24.14 -47.85 -5.81
C LYS A 1035 -23.06 -48.57 -6.62
N LYS A 1036 -23.05 -48.43 -7.95
CA LYS A 1036 -21.99 -49.02 -8.81
C LYS A 1036 -20.64 -48.33 -8.59
N SER A 1037 -20.60 -47.01 -8.40
CA SER A 1037 -19.34 -46.26 -8.28
C SER A 1037 -18.68 -46.36 -6.89
N LEU A 1038 -19.43 -46.56 -5.80
CA LEU A 1038 -18.87 -46.79 -4.46
C LEU A 1038 -18.11 -48.13 -4.32
N ALA A 1039 -18.51 -49.15 -5.10
CA ALA A 1039 -17.89 -50.47 -5.03
C ALA A 1039 -16.55 -50.56 -5.79
N ARG A 1040 -16.29 -49.66 -6.74
CA ARG A 1040 -15.17 -49.74 -7.68
C ARG A 1040 -13.78 -49.60 -7.00
N PRO A 1041 -13.51 -48.64 -6.09
CA PRO A 1041 -12.23 -48.56 -5.40
C PRO A 1041 -11.94 -49.77 -4.50
N LEU A 1042 -12.97 -50.33 -3.84
CA LEU A 1042 -12.84 -51.51 -2.98
C LEU A 1042 -12.60 -52.78 -3.81
N LYS A 1043 -13.29 -52.93 -4.96
CA LYS A 1043 -13.01 -54.01 -5.92
C LYS A 1043 -11.59 -53.92 -6.46
N MET A 1044 -11.12 -52.73 -6.86
CA MET A 1044 -9.73 -52.53 -7.32
C MET A 1044 -8.70 -52.87 -6.23
N LEU A 1045 -8.96 -52.53 -4.96
CA LEU A 1045 -8.04 -52.83 -3.87
C LEU A 1045 -7.91 -54.33 -3.59
N PHE A 1046 -9.01 -55.09 -3.57
CA PHE A 1046 -9.00 -56.50 -3.15
C PHE A 1046 -8.90 -57.51 -4.31
N LEU A 1047 -9.38 -57.15 -5.50
CA LEU A 1047 -9.36 -58.04 -6.68
C LEU A 1047 -8.08 -57.86 -7.52
N SER A 1048 -7.32 -56.78 -7.32
CA SER A 1048 -6.07 -56.53 -8.03
C SER A 1048 -4.85 -56.81 -7.15
N PRO A 1049 -4.11 -57.90 -7.37
CA PRO A 1049 -2.93 -58.24 -6.56
C PRO A 1049 -1.83 -57.15 -6.60
N ILE A 1050 -1.71 -56.43 -7.72
CA ILE A 1050 -0.72 -55.36 -7.89
C ILE A 1050 -1.11 -54.09 -7.12
N ILE A 1051 -2.39 -53.68 -7.14
CA ILE A 1051 -2.86 -52.52 -6.36
C ILE A 1051 -2.76 -52.83 -4.88
N PHE A 1052 -3.20 -54.02 -4.44
CA PHE A 1052 -3.08 -54.45 -3.05
C PHE A 1052 -1.62 -54.44 -2.57
N GLY A 1053 -0.71 -55.04 -3.34
CA GLY A 1053 0.71 -55.13 -3.00
C GLY A 1053 1.37 -53.75 -2.89
N LEU A 1054 1.16 -52.86 -3.86
CA LEU A 1054 1.70 -51.51 -3.84
C LEU A 1054 1.06 -50.64 -2.73
N SER A 1055 -0.22 -50.85 -2.43
CA SER A 1055 -0.94 -50.13 -1.36
C SER A 1055 -0.53 -50.62 0.03
N LEU A 1056 -0.18 -51.90 0.18
CA LEU A 1056 0.34 -52.45 1.43
C LEU A 1056 1.73 -51.87 1.74
N LEU A 1057 2.56 -51.68 0.71
CA LEU A 1057 3.87 -51.04 0.84
C LEU A 1057 3.75 -49.60 1.33
N THR A 1058 2.84 -48.81 0.75
CA THR A 1058 2.61 -47.43 1.19
C THR A 1058 2.00 -47.38 2.60
N ALA A 1059 1.17 -48.34 2.98
CA ALA A 1059 0.59 -48.44 4.33
C ALA A 1059 1.61 -48.72 5.43
N ILE A 1060 2.56 -49.64 5.20
CA ILE A 1060 3.62 -49.94 6.17
C ILE A 1060 4.56 -48.73 6.32
N ALA A 1061 4.96 -48.09 5.21
CA ALA A 1061 5.77 -46.89 5.25
C ALA A 1061 5.06 -45.72 5.98
N TYR A 1062 3.78 -45.48 5.66
CA TYR A 1062 3.02 -44.37 6.25
C TYR A 1062 2.67 -44.60 7.73
N GLY A 1063 2.32 -45.84 8.09
CA GLY A 1063 2.12 -46.24 9.47
C GLY A 1063 3.37 -46.02 10.31
N THR A 1064 4.53 -46.43 9.80
CA THR A 1064 5.83 -46.26 10.47
C THR A 1064 6.14 -44.77 10.67
N LEU A 1065 5.90 -43.93 9.65
CA LEU A 1065 6.09 -42.48 9.74
C LEU A 1065 5.26 -41.84 10.86
N TYR A 1066 3.96 -42.15 10.93
CA TYR A 1066 3.06 -41.57 11.93
C TYR A 1066 3.29 -42.12 13.34
N LEU A 1067 3.71 -43.39 13.45
CA LEU A 1067 4.17 -43.94 14.74
C LEU A 1067 5.38 -43.16 15.25
N LEU A 1068 6.33 -42.81 14.38
CA LEU A 1068 7.46 -41.96 14.75
C LEU A 1068 7.03 -40.53 15.07
N PHE A 1069 6.11 -39.94 14.29
CA PHE A 1069 5.62 -38.58 14.57
C PHE A 1069 4.94 -38.43 15.93
N THR A 1070 4.26 -39.48 16.40
CA THR A 1070 3.58 -39.46 17.70
C THR A 1070 4.52 -39.70 18.88
N THR A 1071 5.70 -40.30 18.65
CA THR A 1071 6.64 -40.69 19.72
C THR A 1071 7.91 -39.83 19.78
N VAL A 1072 8.30 -39.18 18.68
CA VAL A 1072 9.55 -38.40 18.61
C VAL A 1072 9.57 -37.20 19.56
N SER A 1073 8.45 -36.49 19.74
CA SER A 1073 8.38 -35.37 20.70
C SER A 1073 8.67 -35.84 22.13
N GLU A 1074 8.07 -36.96 22.54
CA GLU A 1074 8.27 -37.54 23.87
C GLU A 1074 9.73 -37.97 24.07
N VAL A 1075 10.34 -38.63 23.07
CA VAL A 1075 11.74 -39.06 23.12
C VAL A 1075 12.68 -37.87 23.31
N PHE A 1076 12.51 -36.79 22.55
CA PHE A 1076 13.39 -35.62 22.64
C PHE A 1076 13.13 -34.74 23.87
N GLN A 1077 11.89 -34.67 24.36
CA GLN A 1077 11.57 -33.98 25.62
C GLN A 1077 12.11 -34.74 26.83
N THR A 1078 11.84 -36.05 26.92
CA THR A 1078 12.16 -36.84 28.12
C THR A 1078 13.61 -37.30 28.19
N ARG A 1079 14.22 -37.68 27.05
CA ARG A 1079 15.60 -38.22 27.03
C ARG A 1079 16.68 -37.18 26.75
N TYR A 1080 16.34 -36.10 26.03
CA TYR A 1080 17.28 -35.07 25.60
C TYR A 1080 17.03 -33.70 26.23
N GLY A 1081 15.95 -33.53 27.00
CA GLY A 1081 15.63 -32.26 27.68
C GLY A 1081 15.23 -31.12 26.74
N ILE A 1082 14.92 -31.40 25.45
CA ILE A 1082 14.58 -30.38 24.46
C ILE A 1082 13.10 -30.06 24.57
N VAL A 1083 12.76 -29.09 25.44
CA VAL A 1083 11.38 -28.66 25.69
C VAL A 1083 11.01 -27.46 24.82
N THR A 1084 11.88 -26.45 24.76
CA THR A 1084 11.53 -25.12 24.24
C THR A 1084 11.30 -25.07 22.72
N ASN A 1085 11.79 -26.06 21.96
CA ASN A 1085 11.69 -26.09 20.50
C ASN A 1085 11.57 -27.52 19.94
N VAL A 1086 10.90 -28.44 20.65
CA VAL A 1086 10.83 -29.85 20.25
C VAL A 1086 10.31 -30.04 18.82
N GLY A 1087 9.42 -29.16 18.33
CA GLY A 1087 8.89 -29.22 16.96
C GLY A 1087 9.97 -29.16 15.87
N LEU A 1088 11.15 -28.58 16.13
CA LEU A 1088 12.24 -28.49 15.15
C LEU A 1088 12.85 -29.85 14.78
N VAL A 1089 12.70 -30.88 15.63
CA VAL A 1089 13.25 -32.22 15.34
C VAL A 1089 12.53 -32.89 14.16
N TYR A 1090 11.30 -32.47 13.84
CA TYR A 1090 10.54 -32.96 12.69
C TYR A 1090 11.07 -32.47 11.35
N LEU A 1091 11.91 -31.42 11.33
CA LEU A 1091 12.56 -30.92 10.12
C LEU A 1091 13.55 -31.94 9.51
N GLY A 1092 14.04 -32.91 10.30
CA GLY A 1092 14.80 -34.04 9.78
C GLY A 1092 14.01 -34.82 8.73
N PHE A 1093 12.78 -35.25 9.06
CA PHE A 1093 11.89 -35.92 8.11
C PHE A 1093 11.60 -35.06 6.88
N GLY A 1094 11.24 -33.79 7.09
CA GLY A 1094 10.88 -32.88 6.00
C GLY A 1094 12.03 -32.61 5.02
N SER A 1095 13.24 -32.38 5.53
CA SER A 1095 14.42 -32.16 4.68
C SER A 1095 14.81 -33.41 3.88
N GLY A 1096 14.69 -34.61 4.48
CA GLY A 1096 14.87 -35.89 3.78
C GLY A 1096 13.88 -36.05 2.63
N GLN A 1097 12.61 -35.72 2.88
CA GLN A 1097 11.54 -35.80 1.87
C GLN A 1097 11.76 -34.84 0.70
N ILE A 1098 12.25 -33.61 0.93
CA ILE A 1098 12.56 -32.66 -0.16
C ILE A 1098 13.64 -33.22 -1.08
N VAL A 1099 14.72 -33.73 -0.50
CA VAL A 1099 15.86 -34.25 -1.27
C VAL A 1099 15.46 -35.50 -2.06
N GLY A 1100 14.71 -36.42 -1.45
CA GLY A 1100 14.23 -37.63 -2.13
C GLY A 1100 13.22 -37.34 -3.24
N LEU A 1101 12.40 -36.30 -3.11
CA LEU A 1101 11.47 -35.86 -4.14
C LEU A 1101 12.17 -35.22 -5.33
N PHE A 1102 13.19 -34.39 -5.06
CA PHE A 1102 14.01 -33.79 -6.11
C PHE A 1102 14.71 -34.87 -6.94
N LEU A 1103 15.27 -35.88 -6.27
CA LEU A 1103 15.84 -37.05 -6.93
C LEU A 1103 14.79 -37.78 -7.80
N PHE A 1104 13.60 -38.03 -7.26
CA PHE A 1104 12.53 -38.69 -8.00
C PHE A 1104 12.13 -37.90 -9.26
N GLY A 1105 11.89 -36.60 -9.14
CA GLY A 1105 11.47 -35.75 -10.25
C GLY A 1105 12.52 -35.63 -11.37
N LEU A 1106 13.81 -35.69 -11.04
CA LEU A 1106 14.90 -35.65 -12.02
C LEU A 1106 15.17 -37.00 -12.68
N VAL A 1107 14.98 -38.11 -11.97
CA VAL A 1107 15.47 -39.43 -12.38
C VAL A 1107 14.35 -40.34 -12.92
N SER A 1108 13.11 -40.18 -12.45
CA SER A 1108 11.99 -41.06 -12.80
C SER A 1108 11.64 -41.03 -14.29
N ASP A 1109 11.50 -39.84 -14.90
CA ASP A 1109 11.15 -39.71 -16.33
C ASP A 1109 12.28 -40.20 -17.26
N PRO A 1110 13.57 -39.90 -17.01
CA PRO A 1110 14.67 -40.49 -17.78
C PRO A 1110 14.78 -42.02 -17.70
N ILE A 1111 14.53 -42.62 -16.52
CA ILE A 1111 14.53 -44.10 -16.38
C ILE A 1111 13.40 -44.72 -17.21
N LEU A 1112 12.19 -44.15 -17.14
CA LEU A 1112 11.05 -44.60 -17.94
C LEU A 1112 11.38 -44.58 -19.44
N LYS A 1113 11.91 -43.45 -19.95
CA LYS A 1113 12.27 -43.27 -21.37
C LYS A 1113 13.37 -44.25 -21.81
N ARG A 1114 14.39 -44.48 -20.97
CA ARG A 1114 15.50 -45.41 -21.25
C ARG A 1114 15.08 -46.87 -21.26
N LEU A 1115 14.11 -47.27 -20.43
CA LEU A 1115 13.58 -48.63 -20.41
C LEU A 1115 12.58 -48.85 -21.56
N ALA A 1116 11.78 -47.84 -21.89
CA ALA A 1116 10.86 -47.89 -23.03
C ALA A 1116 11.58 -48.00 -24.39
N SER A 1117 12.77 -47.38 -24.55
CA SER A 1117 13.56 -47.47 -25.78
C SER A 1117 14.19 -48.85 -26.04
N LYS A 1118 14.03 -49.82 -25.13
CA LYS A 1118 14.51 -51.20 -25.27
C LYS A 1118 13.50 -52.16 -25.93
N GLY A 1119 12.36 -51.65 -26.41
CA GLY A 1119 11.49 -52.37 -27.37
C GLY A 1119 10.10 -52.78 -26.88
N GLU A 1120 9.69 -52.47 -25.65
CA GLU A 1120 8.41 -52.96 -25.08
C GLU A 1120 7.38 -51.85 -24.76
N GLY A 1121 7.57 -50.63 -25.26
CA GLY A 1121 6.68 -49.49 -25.00
C GLY A 1121 6.78 -48.92 -23.57
N MET A 1122 5.95 -47.92 -23.24
CA MET A 1122 5.99 -47.26 -21.92
C MET A 1122 5.15 -48.03 -20.88
N LYS A 1123 5.78 -48.97 -20.18
CA LYS A 1123 5.14 -49.75 -19.11
C LYS A 1123 5.11 -48.95 -17.78
N PRO A 1124 3.96 -48.89 -17.07
CA PRO A 1124 3.85 -48.23 -15.75
C PRO A 1124 4.87 -48.75 -14.71
N GLU A 1125 5.21 -50.04 -14.77
CA GLU A 1125 6.13 -50.73 -13.86
C GLU A 1125 7.56 -50.19 -13.93
N TYR A 1126 7.93 -49.48 -15.00
CA TYR A 1126 9.23 -48.81 -15.14
C TYR A 1126 9.41 -47.61 -14.18
N ARG A 1127 8.38 -47.23 -13.42
CA ARG A 1127 8.45 -46.26 -12.31
C ARG A 1127 8.99 -46.85 -10.99
N LEU A 1128 9.04 -48.18 -10.87
CA LEU A 1128 9.40 -48.91 -9.63
C LEU A 1128 10.91 -49.17 -9.40
N PRO A 1129 11.81 -49.23 -10.42
CA PRO A 1129 13.24 -49.51 -10.20
C PRO A 1129 13.96 -48.56 -9.23
N LEU A 1130 13.63 -47.26 -9.27
CA LEU A 1130 14.20 -46.26 -8.36
C LEU A 1130 13.85 -46.52 -6.89
N MET A 1131 12.75 -47.24 -6.66
CA MET A 1131 12.22 -47.56 -5.34
C MET A 1131 13.07 -48.61 -4.61
N ILE A 1132 13.78 -49.48 -5.34
CA ILE A 1132 14.60 -50.57 -4.77
C ILE A 1132 15.79 -50.02 -3.94
N PRO A 1133 16.69 -49.18 -4.47
CA PRO A 1133 17.78 -48.62 -3.67
C PRO A 1133 17.29 -47.64 -2.61
N CYS A 1134 16.22 -46.88 -2.86
CA CYS A 1134 15.73 -45.87 -1.92
C CYS A 1134 14.99 -46.49 -0.72
N SER A 1135 14.28 -47.61 -0.91
CA SER A 1135 13.61 -48.33 0.19
C SER A 1135 14.59 -48.99 1.16
N ALA A 1136 15.81 -49.34 0.72
CA ALA A 1136 16.88 -49.83 1.59
C ALA A 1136 17.43 -48.78 2.58
N ILE A 1137 17.17 -47.49 2.33
CA ILE A 1137 17.60 -46.39 3.22
C ILE A 1137 16.69 -46.26 4.45
N ILE A 1138 15.41 -46.65 4.34
CA ILE A 1138 14.44 -46.62 5.43
C ILE A 1138 14.88 -47.44 6.65
N PRO A 1139 15.25 -48.75 6.52
CA PRO A 1139 15.72 -49.53 7.66
C PRO A 1139 17.03 -49.01 8.25
N ILE A 1140 17.93 -48.45 7.43
CA ILE A 1140 19.17 -47.80 7.92
C ILE A 1140 18.80 -46.60 8.81
N GLY A 1141 17.89 -45.75 8.35
CA GLY A 1141 17.41 -44.60 9.12
C GLY A 1141 16.72 -45.00 10.43
N LEU A 1142 15.91 -46.06 10.42
CA LEU A 1142 15.24 -46.60 11.62
C LEU A 1142 16.25 -47.15 12.65
N LEU A 1143 17.29 -47.86 12.20
CA LEU A 1143 18.35 -48.35 13.08
C LEU A 1143 19.19 -47.21 13.66
N VAL A 1144 19.56 -46.24 12.83
CA VAL A 1144 20.27 -45.03 13.28
C VAL A 1144 19.44 -44.29 14.31
N TYR A 1145 18.16 -44.01 14.04
CA TYR A 1145 17.27 -43.34 15.00
C TYR A 1145 17.12 -44.12 16.32
N GLY A 1146 16.75 -45.41 16.23
CA GLY A 1146 16.40 -46.21 17.41
C GLY A 1146 17.56 -46.44 18.38
N TRP A 1147 18.72 -46.87 17.87
CA TRP A 1147 19.86 -47.19 18.73
C TRP A 1147 20.55 -45.94 19.27
N THR A 1148 20.64 -44.86 18.48
CA THR A 1148 21.24 -43.61 18.96
C THR A 1148 20.36 -42.93 20.01
N ALA A 1149 19.02 -43.01 19.87
CA ALA A 1149 18.07 -42.56 20.88
C ALA A 1149 18.12 -43.44 22.16
N GLN A 1150 18.33 -44.75 22.03
CA GLN A 1150 18.46 -45.64 23.18
C GLN A 1150 19.72 -45.35 24.00
N PHE A 1151 20.87 -45.15 23.34
CA PHE A 1151 22.14 -44.86 24.00
C PHE A 1151 22.37 -43.38 24.33
N ARG A 1152 21.36 -42.51 24.11
CA ARG A 1152 21.45 -41.05 24.34
C ARG A 1152 22.64 -40.40 23.64
N VAL A 1153 22.98 -40.88 22.44
CA VAL A 1153 24.00 -40.24 21.59
C VAL A 1153 23.52 -38.84 21.22
N PHE A 1154 24.47 -37.90 21.01
CA PHE A 1154 24.19 -36.49 20.70
C PHE A 1154 22.94 -36.30 19.84
N TRP A 1155 22.01 -35.45 20.31
CA TRP A 1155 20.62 -35.33 19.83
C TRP A 1155 20.47 -35.15 18.32
N PHE A 1156 21.48 -34.60 17.64
CA PHE A 1156 21.49 -34.43 16.18
C PHE A 1156 21.60 -35.75 15.42
N VAL A 1157 22.23 -36.78 15.99
CA VAL A 1157 22.43 -38.08 15.31
C VAL A 1157 21.10 -38.83 15.10
N PRO A 1158 20.17 -38.91 16.08
CA PRO A 1158 18.82 -39.39 15.81
C PRO A 1158 18.07 -38.56 14.75
N VAL A 1159 18.30 -37.25 14.66
CA VAL A 1159 17.71 -36.38 13.62
C VAL A 1159 18.22 -36.77 12.22
N ILE A 1160 19.50 -37.12 12.06
CA ILE A 1160 20.03 -37.70 10.81
C ILE A 1160 19.30 -39.01 10.46
N GLY A 1161 19.00 -39.84 11.47
CA GLY A 1161 18.16 -41.04 11.28
C GLY A 1161 16.79 -40.71 10.68
N THR A 1162 16.11 -39.68 11.21
CA THR A 1162 14.81 -39.23 10.67
C THR A 1162 14.87 -38.66 9.25
N PHE A 1163 15.99 -38.03 8.88
CA PHE A 1163 16.26 -37.58 7.50
C PHE A 1163 16.30 -38.74 6.52
N LEU A 1164 17.04 -39.81 6.85
CA LEU A 1164 17.14 -41.00 6.00
C LEU A 1164 15.79 -41.70 5.83
N ILE A 1165 14.99 -41.76 6.90
CA ILE A 1165 13.63 -42.30 6.86
C ILE A 1165 12.75 -41.47 5.91
N GLY A 1166 12.76 -40.13 6.06
CA GLY A 1166 12.01 -39.22 5.21
C GLY A 1166 12.38 -39.34 3.73
N PHE A 1167 13.68 -39.45 3.43
CA PHE A 1167 14.22 -39.63 2.08
C PHE A 1167 13.74 -40.93 1.41
N GLY A 1168 13.83 -42.06 2.11
CA GLY A 1168 13.40 -43.35 1.53
C GLY A 1168 11.88 -43.40 1.33
N MET A 1169 11.12 -42.86 2.28
CA MET A 1169 9.66 -42.88 2.24
C MET A 1169 9.07 -42.07 1.08
N ILE A 1170 9.54 -40.84 0.83
CA ILE A 1170 9.00 -39.99 -0.25
C ILE A 1170 9.15 -40.62 -1.64
N THR A 1171 10.25 -41.34 -1.87
CA THR A 1171 10.51 -42.01 -3.14
C THR A 1171 9.57 -43.19 -3.32
N VAL A 1172 9.28 -43.95 -2.25
CA VAL A 1172 8.26 -45.00 -2.26
C VAL A 1172 6.87 -44.44 -2.60
N PHE A 1173 6.44 -43.37 -1.93
CA PHE A 1173 5.13 -42.77 -2.18
C PHE A 1173 5.00 -42.22 -3.61
N SER A 1174 6.03 -41.56 -4.11
CA SER A 1174 6.00 -40.92 -5.43
C SER A 1174 6.05 -41.94 -6.58
N SER A 1175 6.85 -43.00 -6.44
CA SER A 1175 6.91 -44.11 -7.39
C SER A 1175 5.60 -44.89 -7.44
N VAL A 1176 5.01 -45.25 -6.30
CA VAL A 1176 3.73 -45.99 -6.26
C VAL A 1176 2.59 -45.15 -6.84
N SER A 1177 2.46 -43.89 -6.43
CA SER A 1177 1.36 -43.03 -6.90
C SER A 1177 1.43 -42.78 -8.41
N THR A 1178 2.63 -42.53 -8.94
CA THR A 1178 2.83 -42.34 -10.39
C THR A 1178 2.57 -43.63 -11.16
N CYS A 1179 3.02 -44.78 -10.64
CA CYS A 1179 2.76 -46.09 -11.26
C CYS A 1179 1.26 -46.43 -11.31
N LEU A 1180 0.49 -46.13 -10.26
CA LEU A 1180 -0.96 -46.40 -10.22
C LEU A 1180 -1.74 -45.52 -11.19
N VAL A 1181 -1.36 -44.24 -11.33
CA VAL A 1181 -1.95 -43.30 -12.29
C VAL A 1181 -1.64 -43.72 -13.73
N ASP A 1182 -0.39 -44.12 -14.01
CA ASP A 1182 0.03 -44.58 -15.33
C ASP A 1182 -0.62 -45.93 -15.70
N ALA A 1183 -0.89 -46.79 -14.71
CA ALA A 1183 -1.53 -48.10 -14.91
C ALA A 1183 -3.04 -48.02 -15.17
N PHE A 1184 -3.73 -46.98 -14.68
CA PHE A 1184 -5.18 -46.83 -14.76
C PHE A 1184 -5.60 -45.38 -15.10
N PRO A 1185 -5.24 -44.83 -16.28
CA PRO A 1185 -5.44 -43.41 -16.59
C PRO A 1185 -6.93 -42.98 -16.58
N VAL A 1186 -7.85 -43.81 -17.07
CA VAL A 1186 -9.30 -43.52 -17.11
C VAL A 1186 -9.93 -43.53 -15.70
N TYR A 1187 -9.40 -44.37 -14.80
CA TYR A 1187 -9.89 -44.54 -13.42
C TYR A 1187 -8.84 -44.12 -12.38
N ALA A 1188 -8.00 -43.13 -12.72
CA ALA A 1188 -6.84 -42.75 -11.92
C ALA A 1188 -7.23 -42.28 -10.51
N ALA A 1189 -8.38 -41.61 -10.39
CA ALA A 1189 -8.94 -41.20 -9.10
C ALA A 1189 -9.33 -42.40 -8.23
N SER A 1190 -9.96 -43.42 -8.80
CA SER A 1190 -10.38 -44.65 -8.12
C SER A 1190 -9.18 -45.53 -7.70
N ALA A 1191 -8.14 -45.65 -8.55
CA ALA A 1191 -6.91 -46.36 -8.21
C ALA A 1191 -6.11 -45.66 -7.08
N THR A 1192 -6.06 -44.33 -7.11
CA THR A 1192 -5.45 -43.50 -6.07
C THR A 1192 -6.23 -43.57 -4.76
N ALA A 1193 -7.57 -43.62 -4.84
CA ALA A 1193 -8.45 -43.79 -3.68
C ALA A 1193 -8.19 -45.13 -2.98
N ALA A 1194 -8.08 -46.24 -3.73
CA ALA A 1194 -7.77 -47.57 -3.19
C ALA A 1194 -6.45 -47.58 -2.40
N ASN A 1195 -5.38 -46.98 -2.94
CA ASN A 1195 -4.10 -46.84 -2.26
C ASN A 1195 -4.20 -45.94 -1.01
N THR A 1196 -4.95 -44.84 -1.11
CA THR A 1196 -5.15 -43.90 0.01
C THR A 1196 -5.89 -44.56 1.17
N VAL A 1197 -6.87 -45.42 0.91
CA VAL A 1197 -7.61 -46.18 1.93
C VAL A 1197 -6.66 -47.03 2.76
N LEU A 1198 -5.94 -47.96 2.14
CA LEU A 1198 -5.07 -48.89 2.87
C LEU A 1198 -3.91 -48.14 3.56
N ARG A 1199 -3.35 -47.13 2.88
CA ARG A 1199 -2.32 -46.26 3.44
C ARG A 1199 -2.77 -45.58 4.72
N SER A 1200 -3.96 -44.97 4.70
CA SER A 1200 -4.45 -44.16 5.81
C SER A 1200 -4.91 -45.02 6.99
N VAL A 1201 -5.40 -46.24 6.73
CA VAL A 1201 -5.65 -47.25 7.78
C VAL A 1201 -4.34 -47.62 8.49
N GLY A 1202 -3.26 -47.88 7.75
CA GLY A 1202 -1.94 -48.12 8.35
C GLY A 1202 -1.45 -46.95 9.20
N GLY A 1203 -1.62 -45.71 8.70
CA GLY A 1203 -1.33 -44.48 9.43
C GLY A 1203 -2.20 -44.25 10.67
N ALA A 1204 -3.44 -44.74 10.68
CA ALA A 1204 -4.36 -44.55 11.80
C ALA A 1204 -4.16 -45.59 12.92
N LEU A 1205 -3.90 -46.86 12.55
CA LEU A 1205 -3.87 -47.98 13.49
C LEU A 1205 -2.48 -48.26 14.07
N LEU A 1206 -1.42 -48.17 13.25
CA LEU A 1206 -0.06 -48.52 13.71
C LEU A 1206 0.45 -47.64 14.87
N PRO A 1207 0.18 -46.31 14.91
CA PRO A 1207 0.61 -45.47 16.03
C PRO A 1207 0.01 -45.89 17.39
N LEU A 1208 -1.16 -46.54 17.40
CA LEU A 1208 -1.81 -47.01 18.63
C LEU A 1208 -1.02 -48.14 19.33
N ALA A 1209 -0.18 -48.86 18.57
CA ALA A 1209 0.71 -49.89 19.12
C ALA A 1209 2.06 -49.33 19.60
N GLY A 1210 2.42 -48.10 19.20
CA GLY A 1210 3.74 -47.50 19.41
C GLY A 1210 4.16 -47.39 20.88
N PRO A 1211 3.36 -46.77 21.77
CA PRO A 1211 3.72 -46.62 23.18
C PRO A 1211 3.99 -47.94 23.88
N LYS A 1212 3.09 -48.93 23.72
CA LYS A 1212 3.24 -50.28 24.32
C LYS A 1212 4.43 -51.04 23.76
N MET A 1213 4.70 -50.90 22.45
CA MET A 1213 5.85 -51.52 21.81
C MET A 1213 7.17 -50.96 22.36
N TYR A 1214 7.29 -49.64 22.50
CA TYR A 1214 8.50 -49.01 23.04
C TYR A 1214 8.67 -49.22 24.54
N GLU A 1215 7.58 -49.38 25.29
CA GLU A 1215 7.62 -49.77 26.70
C GLU A 1215 8.17 -51.20 26.88
N ALA A 1216 7.74 -52.14 26.03
CA ALA A 1216 8.17 -53.54 26.10
C ALA A 1216 9.57 -53.80 25.53
N LEU A 1217 9.94 -53.15 24.42
CA LEU A 1217 11.18 -53.45 23.67
C LEU A 1217 12.26 -52.37 23.81
N GLY A 1218 11.93 -51.19 24.34
CA GLY A 1218 12.81 -50.03 24.27
C GLY A 1218 12.94 -49.45 22.85
N GLN A 1219 13.62 -48.31 22.74
CA GLN A 1219 13.71 -47.53 21.49
C GLN A 1219 14.58 -48.21 20.40
N GLY A 1220 15.63 -48.95 20.78
CA GLY A 1220 16.49 -49.68 19.86
C GLY A 1220 15.77 -50.86 19.23
N TRP A 1221 15.41 -51.87 20.03
CA TRP A 1221 14.74 -53.08 19.52
C TRP A 1221 13.36 -52.80 18.91
N GLY A 1222 12.61 -51.83 19.44
CA GLY A 1222 11.35 -51.40 18.83
C GLY A 1222 11.53 -50.86 17.40
N ASN A 1223 12.57 -50.07 17.14
CA ASN A 1223 12.87 -49.59 15.78
C ASN A 1223 13.59 -50.64 14.92
N THR A 1224 14.31 -51.60 15.51
CA THR A 1224 14.85 -52.77 14.79
C THR A 1224 13.73 -53.67 14.25
N LEU A 1225 12.63 -53.83 15.00
CA LEU A 1225 11.44 -54.53 14.52
C LEU A 1225 10.83 -53.82 13.28
N LEU A 1226 10.68 -52.50 13.35
CA LEU A 1226 10.19 -51.68 12.22
C LEU A 1226 11.15 -51.73 11.01
N ALA A 1227 12.46 -51.77 11.25
CA ALA A 1227 13.47 -51.93 10.21
C ALA A 1227 13.37 -53.30 9.53
N GLY A 1228 13.12 -54.37 10.29
CA GLY A 1228 12.86 -55.72 9.76
C GLY A 1228 11.63 -55.76 8.85
N LEU A 1229 10.53 -55.13 9.27
CA LEU A 1229 9.32 -54.99 8.44
C LEU A 1229 9.61 -54.20 7.15
N SER A 1230 10.41 -53.13 7.24
CA SER A 1230 10.80 -52.30 6.10
C SER A 1230 11.74 -53.03 5.12
N LEU A 1231 12.58 -53.95 5.60
CA LEU A 1231 13.42 -54.80 4.74
C LEU A 1231 12.58 -55.82 3.95
N GLY A 1232 11.55 -56.39 4.57
CA GLY A 1232 10.61 -57.30 3.89
C GLY A 1232 9.88 -56.66 2.71
N MET A 1233 9.66 -55.33 2.76
CA MET A 1233 9.05 -54.56 1.67
C MET A 1233 9.86 -54.60 0.36
N ILE A 1234 11.19 -54.70 0.42
CA ILE A 1234 12.06 -54.70 -0.77
C ILE A 1234 11.76 -55.92 -1.67
N GLY A 1235 11.47 -57.08 -1.06
CA GLY A 1235 11.08 -58.30 -1.79
C GLY A 1235 9.78 -58.12 -2.58
N MET A 1236 8.79 -57.43 -2.01
CA MET A 1236 7.52 -57.14 -2.68
C MET A 1236 7.69 -56.15 -3.85
N ILE A 1237 8.62 -55.19 -3.75
CA ILE A 1237 8.93 -54.23 -4.84
C ILE A 1237 9.53 -54.96 -6.04
N ILE A 1238 10.49 -55.87 -5.79
CA ILE A 1238 11.13 -56.67 -6.85
C ILE A 1238 10.11 -57.57 -7.53
N MET A 1239 9.19 -58.17 -6.77
CA MET A 1239 8.09 -58.97 -7.30
C MET A 1239 7.12 -58.14 -8.16
N ALA A 1240 6.73 -56.94 -7.70
CA ALA A 1240 5.87 -56.04 -8.46
C ALA A 1240 6.52 -55.57 -9.77
N TYR A 1241 7.84 -55.31 -9.77
CA TYR A 1241 8.58 -54.94 -10.97
C TYR A 1241 8.69 -56.10 -11.98
N LYS A 1242 8.97 -57.32 -11.52
CA LYS A 1242 9.16 -58.48 -12.41
C LYS A 1242 7.86 -59.12 -12.91
N CYS A 1243 6.78 -59.06 -12.12
CA CYS A 1243 5.53 -59.76 -12.41
C CYS A 1243 4.32 -58.84 -12.59
N GLY A 1244 4.49 -57.51 -12.47
CA GLY A 1244 3.39 -56.54 -12.44
C GLY A 1244 2.48 -56.57 -13.66
N GLU A 1245 3.06 -56.65 -14.86
CA GLU A 1245 2.29 -56.67 -16.12
C GLU A 1245 1.34 -57.88 -16.20
N ARG A 1246 1.81 -59.05 -15.77
CA ARG A 1246 1.00 -60.29 -15.73
C ARG A 1246 -0.08 -60.25 -14.63
N LEU A 1247 0.16 -59.52 -13.54
CA LEU A 1247 -0.79 -59.36 -12.43
C LEU A 1247 -1.86 -58.30 -12.75
N ARG A 1248 -1.55 -57.33 -13.62
CA ARG A 1248 -2.47 -56.25 -14.03
C ARG A 1248 -3.46 -56.69 -15.11
N THR A 1249 -3.04 -57.52 -16.06
CA THR A 1249 -3.86 -57.92 -17.24
C THR A 1249 -4.83 -59.08 -17.01
N LYS A 1250 -4.81 -59.71 -15.83
CA LYS A 1250 -5.61 -60.90 -15.51
C LYS A 1250 -7.02 -60.65 -14.94
N VAL A 1251 -7.42 -59.41 -14.71
CA VAL A 1251 -8.66 -59.06 -13.98
C VAL A 1251 -9.41 -57.96 -14.73
N GLU A 1252 -10.63 -58.25 -15.20
CA GLU A 1252 -11.59 -57.25 -15.72
C GLU A 1252 -12.41 -56.66 -14.54
N TYR A 1253 -12.61 -55.33 -14.51
CA TYR A 1253 -13.19 -54.59 -13.37
C TYR A 1253 -14.63 -54.12 -13.58
#